data_AF-A0A1V6U2Z0-F1
#
_entry.id   AF-A0A1V6U2Z0-F1
#
_cell.length_a   1.000
_cell.length_b   1.000
_cell.length_c   1.000
_cell.angle_alpha   90.00
_cell.angle_beta   90.00
_cell.angle_gamma   90.00
#
_symmetry.space_group_name_H-M   'P 1'
#
loop_
_entity.id
_entity.type
_entity.pdbx_description
1 polymer ?
#
loop_
_entity_poly.entity_id
_entity_poly.type
_entity_poly.pdbx_seq_one_letter_code
_entity_poly.pdbx_strand_id
1 'polypeptide(L)'
;MDMTLDPLHAGSIKRIRQACANCRRKKTKCTGERPICLHCRRNRLACRYEPYATTIGDSNHMPPVVPTGNNPNPNNTDLLQRISSIESRLAELSGRGPLQSSNNFQNFALPASQIPPPPGDNEVPPFPSLSSPATDHSTFLPAHVLRSVVDTYFEHVHNQPYSHFQEASFRQKLQSNALPRCLILAVLSSAVRFSKNDYFIGKTQDASEKFGRESWLLVLTEHLTVENNINVHVVQTVNLLAVVDYTAGRVSSGWLKVGLAARISQDLHLMVEPDEWLPNVEQEERRRAFWSAYLIDKLISCGRSRPLVILDEDCNVQLPCDEQTFRNGDWKKTNTIGQLLNWNSEVTESPSPFALVMLMASILGRCTRYVHQNRRADEIPPWDPKSEFSAINSSLLLLESYSKIGDRPMSEILQNESQANKTFDRQEVGHLIFAHTMFHLCHCLLNHPFLVRLRLKVFGSKAPASFSARSLQVGRDNARQLMDVLRDASENGCQVESSFYAYCIAIAGGVNSLASHFEHQQAECSQSDISYYFNECLGALSRLAKLWVHAGNMAVRLQEFHNMSHQFAGLLDPTRLMEDLDPASQEILWSMIDYGTLGADPEKRPLTTRTGMPNLPSPTSWAIGSDILGNATSRFEGGNVDIFGGLTPAMRLNEYAWLSSARQYPRSVRSDSHPIHFPEQELKQHIEAMDGKHLSPWNGVVSGTTAAILANTLVYPLDIVKTRLQVQIQKRELKADGRDTIEHASYHNALDTTLHILREDGICGLYSGLNSSIFGTASMNFAYFYWSAVARSLLQSVPRLHDLSQANKIVRELGLGAVGGAMAQLCTNPIAVISTRQQTRKDGEKGISMWTTMMEIVQSEDGWTGLWRGLKVNLILVVNPMITYGVYQSLRGRLVSLKKELSSLDAFLLGALSKVLATIATHPLIVAKTMLQSKPPECRNGKPFKGFTEALAYVVSNEGFFRLYKGLAPQIIKGFLVQGLMMMLKERTEVLLIMAISLHRRRVQRLS
;
A
#
# COMPACT_ATOMS: atom_id res chain seq x y z
N MET A 1 34.34 61.16 -36.68
CA MET A 1 33.65 60.76 -37.92
C MET A 1 33.71 59.24 -38.05
N ASP A 2 33.30 58.49 -37.02
CA ASP A 2 31.94 58.29 -36.47
C ASP A 2 31.28 57.12 -37.25
N MET A 3 30.72 56.08 -36.61
CA MET A 3 29.96 56.08 -35.36
C MET A 3 30.07 54.73 -34.61
N THR A 4 29.92 54.73 -33.29
CA THR A 4 30.09 53.58 -32.37
C THR A 4 28.77 52.90 -31.95
N LEU A 5 28.91 51.76 -31.22
CA LEU A 5 27.93 50.93 -30.47
C LEU A 5 27.46 49.66 -31.23
N ASP A 6 27.43 48.44 -30.67
CA ASP A 6 27.83 47.94 -29.33
C ASP A 6 28.18 46.41 -29.40
N PRO A 7 28.82 45.81 -28.38
CA PRO A 7 29.27 44.40 -28.41
C PRO A 7 28.28 43.39 -27.79
N LEU A 8 28.64 42.10 -27.92
CA LEU A 8 28.04 40.88 -27.32
C LEU A 8 26.82 40.24 -28.03
N HIS A 9 27.13 39.28 -28.90
CA HIS A 9 26.36 38.02 -29.02
C HIS A 9 27.32 36.84 -29.28
N ALA A 10 27.99 36.37 -28.23
CA ALA A 10 28.79 35.13 -28.25
C ALA A 10 27.86 33.89 -28.23
N GLY A 11 27.03 33.75 -29.26
CA GLY A 11 25.96 32.76 -29.33
C GLY A 11 26.46 31.33 -29.57
N SER A 12 26.14 30.44 -28.61
CA SER A 12 26.05 28.98 -28.69
C SER A 12 26.69 28.24 -29.88
N ILE A 13 27.57 27.27 -29.59
CA ILE A 13 28.06 26.28 -30.57
C ILE A 13 26.89 25.40 -31.06
N LYS A 14 26.26 25.78 -32.18
CA LYS A 14 25.20 24.98 -32.81
C LYS A 14 25.77 23.64 -33.32
N ARG A 15 25.31 22.52 -32.74
CA ARG A 15 25.64 21.16 -33.24
C ARG A 15 25.12 20.98 -34.67
N ILE A 16 26.04 20.85 -35.62
CA ILE A 16 25.75 20.73 -37.05
C ILE A 16 25.18 19.33 -37.33
N ARG A 17 23.96 19.25 -37.90
CA ARG A 17 23.29 17.95 -38.19
C ARG A 17 23.90 17.16 -39.35
N GLN A 18 24.61 17.82 -40.28
CA GLN A 18 25.19 17.19 -41.48
C GLN A 18 26.48 17.90 -41.90
N ALA A 19 27.58 17.15 -42.08
CA ALA A 19 28.81 17.65 -42.71
C ALA A 19 28.70 17.61 -44.24
N CYS A 20 29.35 18.55 -44.94
CA CYS A 20 29.40 18.52 -46.41
C CYS A 20 30.16 17.28 -46.92
N ALA A 21 29.85 16.87 -48.16
CA ALA A 21 30.40 15.65 -48.76
C ALA A 21 31.94 15.63 -48.76
N ASN A 22 32.59 16.78 -49.01
CA ASN A 22 34.05 16.88 -49.10
C ASN A 22 34.74 16.70 -47.74
N CYS A 23 34.25 17.36 -46.68
CA CYS A 23 34.72 17.15 -45.31
C CYS A 23 34.44 15.71 -44.82
N ARG A 24 33.28 15.15 -45.15
CA ARG A 24 32.93 13.75 -44.83
C ARG A 24 33.89 12.77 -45.50
N ARG A 25 34.19 12.95 -46.80
CA ARG A 25 35.11 12.09 -47.56
C ARG A 25 36.56 12.17 -47.05
N LYS A 26 37.04 13.37 -46.70
CA LYS A 26 38.38 13.58 -46.12
C LYS A 26 38.44 13.33 -44.60
N LYS A 27 37.33 12.96 -43.94
CA LYS A 27 37.19 12.81 -42.48
C LYS A 27 37.65 14.04 -41.68
N THR A 28 37.53 15.25 -42.23
CA THR A 28 37.89 16.51 -41.56
C THR A 28 36.68 17.21 -40.93
N LYS A 29 36.92 18.02 -39.87
CA LYS A 29 35.86 18.72 -39.14
C LYS A 29 35.21 19.80 -40.02
N CYS A 30 33.92 19.66 -40.29
CA CYS A 30 33.13 20.62 -41.06
C CYS A 30 32.53 21.70 -40.15
N THR A 31 32.52 22.98 -40.56
CA THR A 31 31.92 24.08 -39.77
C THR A 31 30.43 24.31 -40.05
N GLY A 32 29.84 23.63 -41.04
CA GLY A 32 28.39 23.62 -41.26
C GLY A 32 27.78 24.87 -41.92
N GLU A 33 28.54 25.95 -42.07
CA GLU A 33 28.09 27.17 -42.79
C GLU A 33 27.68 26.85 -44.23
N ARG A 34 26.62 27.53 -44.69
CA ARG A 34 26.10 27.47 -46.06
C ARG A 34 26.24 28.86 -46.72
N PRO A 35 26.50 28.95 -48.04
CA PRO A 35 26.59 27.86 -49.01
C PRO A 35 27.90 27.04 -48.94
N ILE A 36 28.98 27.57 -48.35
CA ILE A 36 30.31 26.93 -48.31
C ILE A 36 30.87 26.98 -46.89
N CYS A 37 31.22 25.82 -46.32
CA CYS A 37 31.83 25.75 -44.98
C CYS A 37 33.27 26.30 -44.97
N LEU A 38 33.73 26.80 -43.82
CA LEU A 38 35.03 27.47 -43.66
C LEU A 38 36.22 26.62 -44.14
N HIS A 39 36.19 25.30 -43.88
CA HIS A 39 37.23 24.37 -44.31
C HIS A 39 37.30 24.21 -45.83
N CYS A 40 36.15 24.10 -46.50
CA CYS A 40 36.11 24.08 -47.97
C CYS A 40 36.47 25.43 -48.57
N ARG A 41 36.07 26.54 -47.94
CA ARG A 41 36.38 27.92 -48.36
C ARG A 41 37.89 28.19 -48.34
N ARG A 42 38.56 27.91 -47.22
CA ARG A 42 40.03 28.06 -47.08
C ARG A 42 40.82 27.23 -48.08
N ASN A 43 40.38 26.00 -48.34
CA ASN A 43 41.08 25.05 -49.22
C ASN A 43 40.63 25.13 -50.70
N ARG A 44 39.79 26.12 -51.07
CA ARG A 44 39.20 26.29 -52.41
C ARG A 44 38.55 25.00 -52.97
N LEU A 45 37.92 24.20 -52.09
CA LEU A 45 37.28 22.94 -52.45
C LEU A 45 35.77 23.12 -52.63
N ALA A 46 35.20 22.44 -53.64
CA ALA A 46 33.74 22.42 -53.85
C ALA A 46 33.01 21.87 -52.60
N CYS A 47 32.09 22.66 -52.05
CA CYS A 47 31.31 22.32 -50.87
C CYS A 47 29.88 21.98 -51.28
N ARG A 48 29.50 20.69 -51.22
CA ARG A 48 28.12 20.25 -51.49
C ARG A 48 27.53 19.59 -50.25
N TYR A 49 26.28 19.90 -49.98
CA TYR A 49 25.43 19.24 -48.98
C TYR A 49 24.32 18.53 -49.74
N GLU A 50 24.27 17.20 -49.66
CA GLU A 50 23.24 16.41 -50.32
C GLU A 50 21.91 16.49 -49.55
N PRO A 51 20.76 16.57 -50.23
CA PRO A 51 19.45 16.55 -49.57
C PRO A 51 19.19 15.21 -48.88
N TYR A 52 18.44 15.24 -47.78
CA TYR A 52 18.31 14.10 -46.85
C TYR A 52 17.74 12.81 -47.49
N ALA A 53 16.95 12.94 -48.55
CA ALA A 53 16.32 11.83 -49.26
C ALA A 53 17.30 10.95 -50.06
N THR A 54 18.49 11.44 -50.43
CA THR A 54 19.42 10.71 -51.34
C THR A 54 20.51 9.91 -50.61
N THR A 55 20.36 9.64 -49.31
CA THR A 55 21.33 8.82 -48.54
C THR A 55 20.89 7.37 -48.29
N ILE A 56 19.73 6.97 -48.82
CA ILE A 56 19.36 5.57 -49.03
C ILE A 56 19.29 5.39 -50.55
N GLY A 57 19.99 4.40 -51.10
CA GLY A 57 20.09 4.21 -52.53
C GLY A 57 18.87 3.47 -53.10
N ASP A 58 18.07 4.16 -53.91
CA ASP A 58 17.18 3.52 -54.87
C ASP A 58 17.94 3.27 -56.19
N SER A 59 17.67 2.12 -56.81
CA SER A 59 18.02 1.88 -58.21
C SER A 59 16.76 1.87 -59.08
N ASN A 60 16.70 2.87 -59.98
CA ASN A 60 15.95 2.92 -61.23
C ASN A 60 14.58 3.65 -61.28
N HIS A 61 14.68 4.93 -61.64
CA HIS A 61 14.05 5.58 -62.81
C HIS A 61 12.51 5.82 -62.91
N MET A 62 12.19 7.11 -62.86
CA MET A 62 11.03 7.86 -63.40
C MET A 62 11.26 8.22 -64.90
N PRO A 63 10.36 8.93 -65.65
CA PRO A 63 8.94 9.33 -65.47
C PRO A 63 8.14 9.15 -66.83
N PRO A 64 7.16 9.99 -67.30
CA PRO A 64 6.25 11.00 -66.68
C PRO A 64 4.74 10.89 -67.10
N VAL A 65 3.96 11.92 -66.73
CA VAL A 65 2.70 12.45 -67.34
C VAL A 65 1.36 12.10 -66.64
N VAL A 66 0.53 13.15 -66.53
CA VAL A 66 -0.84 13.27 -66.00
C VAL A 66 -1.73 13.63 -67.21
N PRO A 67 -2.92 13.03 -67.47
CA PRO A 67 -4.12 13.42 -66.72
C PRO A 67 -5.29 12.40 -66.56
N THR A 68 -6.20 12.73 -65.63
CA THR A 68 -7.65 12.45 -65.53
C THR A 68 -8.30 11.27 -66.29
N GLY A 69 -9.10 10.44 -65.60
CA GLY A 69 -10.12 9.59 -66.23
C GLY A 69 -10.90 8.68 -65.25
N ASN A 70 -12.22 8.82 -65.21
CA ASN A 70 -13.14 7.98 -64.40
C ASN A 70 -13.34 6.59 -65.01
N ASN A 71 -13.43 5.53 -64.20
CA ASN A 71 -14.73 4.90 -63.87
C ASN A 71 -14.65 3.77 -62.81
N PRO A 72 -15.77 3.41 -62.14
CA PRO A 72 -15.77 2.65 -60.89
C PRO A 72 -16.02 1.14 -61.08
N ASN A 73 -15.74 0.37 -60.01
CA ASN A 73 -16.20 -1.02 -59.82
C ASN A 73 -17.05 -1.11 -58.52
N PRO A 74 -18.03 -2.05 -58.41
CA PRO A 74 -19.38 -1.63 -58.02
C PRO A 74 -19.80 -1.95 -56.57
N ASN A 75 -18.91 -2.52 -55.74
CA ASN A 75 -19.34 -3.15 -54.47
C ASN A 75 -19.64 -2.19 -53.30
N ASN A 76 -19.41 -0.89 -53.43
CA ASN A 76 -19.64 0.06 -52.33
C ASN A 76 -21.02 0.73 -52.35
N THR A 77 -21.76 0.70 -53.47
CA THR A 77 -23.07 1.38 -53.57
C THR A 77 -24.18 0.64 -52.82
N ASP A 78 -24.25 -0.69 -52.92
CA ASP A 78 -25.24 -1.49 -52.16
C ASP A 78 -25.00 -1.41 -50.64
N LEU A 79 -23.74 -1.32 -50.21
CA LEU A 79 -23.38 -1.17 -48.80
C LEU A 79 -23.78 0.22 -48.26
N LEU A 80 -23.56 1.29 -49.05
CA LEU A 80 -23.94 2.65 -48.67
C LEU A 80 -25.47 2.87 -48.72
N GLN A 81 -26.21 2.24 -49.65
CA GLN A 81 -27.69 2.25 -49.64
C GLN A 81 -28.27 1.50 -48.44
N ARG A 82 -27.65 0.39 -48.01
CA ARG A 82 -28.06 -0.31 -46.79
C ARG A 82 -27.78 0.53 -45.54
N ILE A 83 -26.62 1.19 -45.45
CA ILE A 83 -26.30 2.09 -44.33
C ILE A 83 -27.30 3.25 -44.27
N SER A 84 -27.58 3.94 -45.38
CA SER A 84 -28.53 5.07 -45.36
C SER A 84 -29.99 4.67 -45.09
N SER A 85 -30.41 3.46 -45.50
CA SER A 85 -31.75 2.93 -45.15
C SER A 85 -31.87 2.46 -43.69
N ILE A 86 -30.75 2.12 -43.04
CA ILE A 86 -30.68 1.82 -41.61
C ILE A 86 -30.65 3.13 -40.79
N GLU A 87 -29.89 4.13 -41.25
CA GLU A 87 -29.84 5.46 -40.63
C GLU A 87 -31.19 6.19 -40.72
N SER A 88 -31.91 6.10 -41.85
CA SER A 88 -33.25 6.70 -41.95
C SER A 88 -34.28 6.03 -41.03
N ARG A 89 -34.24 4.70 -40.89
CA ARG A 89 -35.09 3.95 -39.94
C ARG A 89 -34.73 4.21 -38.48
N LEU A 90 -33.46 4.45 -38.16
CA LEU A 90 -33.03 4.86 -36.82
C LEU A 90 -33.44 6.31 -36.51
N ALA A 91 -33.42 7.20 -37.51
CA ALA A 91 -33.94 8.56 -37.36
C ALA A 91 -35.46 8.58 -37.11
N GLU A 92 -36.24 7.74 -37.80
CA GLU A 92 -37.69 7.56 -37.54
C GLU A 92 -37.98 7.04 -36.12
N LEU A 93 -37.10 6.21 -35.54
CA LEU A 93 -37.24 5.65 -34.19
C LEU A 93 -36.73 6.58 -33.07
N SER A 94 -35.87 7.54 -33.38
CA SER A 94 -35.34 8.53 -32.43
C SER A 94 -36.28 9.73 -32.22
N GLY A 95 -37.13 10.03 -33.21
CA GLY A 95 -37.88 11.28 -33.30
C GLY A 95 -39.31 11.30 -32.73
N ARG A 96 -39.62 10.60 -31.61
CA ARG A 96 -40.95 10.72 -30.96
C ARG A 96 -40.95 10.69 -29.43
N GLY A 97 -41.33 11.82 -28.86
CA GLY A 97 -42.03 11.93 -27.58
C GLY A 97 -42.40 13.38 -27.28
N PRO A 98 -43.30 13.66 -26.33
CA PRO A 98 -44.45 12.87 -25.87
C PRO A 98 -45.77 13.47 -26.41
N LEU A 99 -46.92 12.80 -26.25
CA LEU A 99 -48.24 13.43 -26.02
C LEU A 99 -49.36 12.38 -25.80
N GLN A 100 -50.04 12.51 -24.64
CA GLN A 100 -51.48 12.33 -24.36
C GLN A 100 -52.32 11.12 -24.84
N SER A 101 -53.32 10.80 -23.99
CA SER A 101 -54.60 10.10 -24.24
C SER A 101 -54.56 8.62 -24.73
N SER A 102 -55.51 7.75 -24.36
CA SER A 102 -56.59 7.83 -23.36
C SER A 102 -57.08 6.42 -22.99
N ASN A 103 -57.92 6.36 -21.94
CA ASN A 103 -58.71 5.19 -21.53
C ASN A 103 -59.33 4.38 -22.67
N ASN A 104 -59.38 3.05 -22.50
CA ASN A 104 -60.65 2.31 -22.37
C ASN A 104 -60.37 0.87 -21.87
N PHE A 105 -60.96 0.45 -20.73
CA PHE A 105 -62.14 -0.46 -20.62
C PHE A 105 -61.83 -1.90 -21.07
N GLN A 106 -62.26 -3.01 -20.45
CA GLN A 106 -63.13 -3.35 -19.29
C GLN A 106 -62.95 -4.89 -19.03
N ASN A 107 -63.42 -5.61 -17.99
CA ASN A 107 -64.22 -5.34 -16.78
C ASN A 107 -64.10 -6.54 -15.77
N PHE A 108 -64.85 -6.48 -14.66
CA PHE A 108 -65.38 -7.57 -13.79
C PHE A 108 -64.43 -8.25 -12.76
N ALA A 109 -64.81 -8.46 -11.48
CA ALA A 109 -65.94 -7.94 -10.71
C ALA A 109 -65.70 -7.94 -9.17
N LEU A 110 -66.38 -7.00 -8.52
CA LEU A 110 -66.83 -6.82 -7.12
C LEU A 110 -67.20 -8.09 -6.29
N PRO A 111 -67.59 -7.97 -4.99
CA PRO A 111 -67.09 -7.11 -3.90
C PRO A 111 -67.02 -7.82 -2.51
N ALA A 112 -66.53 -7.15 -1.48
CA ALA A 112 -66.93 -7.41 -0.09
C ALA A 112 -67.05 -6.09 0.71
N SER A 113 -68.07 -5.96 1.55
CA SER A 113 -68.51 -4.71 2.15
C SER A 113 -68.60 -4.76 3.69
N GLN A 114 -68.09 -3.71 4.34
CA GLN A 114 -68.58 -3.09 5.58
C GLN A 114 -68.73 -3.93 6.88
N ILE A 115 -68.13 -3.47 7.99
CA ILE A 115 -68.80 -3.04 9.26
C ILE A 115 -67.74 -2.62 10.33
N PRO A 116 -68.07 -1.72 11.30
CA PRO A 116 -67.09 -0.96 12.13
C PRO A 116 -66.68 -1.59 13.49
N PRO A 117 -65.79 -0.96 14.28
CA PRO A 117 -65.10 -1.56 15.44
C PRO A 117 -65.68 -1.22 16.83
N PRO A 118 -65.27 -1.96 17.89
CA PRO A 118 -65.23 -1.48 19.27
C PRO A 118 -63.80 -1.46 19.89
N PRO A 119 -63.59 -0.87 21.08
CA PRO A 119 -62.29 -0.28 21.45
C PRO A 119 -61.54 -0.96 22.61
N GLY A 120 -60.24 -0.61 22.73
CA GLY A 120 -59.48 -0.59 23.99
C GLY A 120 -58.84 -1.91 24.42
N ASP A 121 -57.50 -1.99 24.35
CA ASP A 121 -56.68 -1.68 25.52
C ASP A 121 -55.20 -1.46 25.14
N ASN A 122 -54.42 -0.89 26.07
CA ASN A 122 -53.06 -0.41 25.83
C ASN A 122 -52.02 -1.55 25.77
N GLU A 123 -51.17 -1.57 24.74
CA GLU A 123 -49.74 -1.90 24.90
C GLU A 123 -48.87 -1.48 23.69
N VAL A 124 -47.68 -0.95 24.02
CA VAL A 124 -46.48 -0.64 23.21
C VAL A 124 -46.50 -0.92 21.68
N PRO A 125 -46.32 0.10 20.80
CA PRO A 125 -46.03 -0.12 19.39
C PRO A 125 -44.60 -0.66 19.17
N PRO A 126 -44.40 -1.79 18.46
CA PRO A 126 -43.09 -2.24 18.03
C PRO A 126 -42.57 -1.40 16.84
N PHE A 127 -41.25 -1.45 16.61
CA PHE A 127 -40.57 -0.73 15.52
C PHE A 127 -41.16 -1.04 14.13
N PRO A 128 -41.43 -0.02 13.29
CA PRO A 128 -41.71 -0.24 11.88
C PRO A 128 -40.41 -0.53 11.12
N SER A 129 -40.26 -1.77 10.65
CA SER A 129 -39.27 -2.15 9.64
C SER A 129 -39.62 -1.52 8.29
N LEU A 130 -38.79 -0.61 7.77
CA LEU A 130 -39.01 0.01 6.46
C LEU A 130 -38.44 -0.86 5.32
N SER A 131 -39.33 -1.34 4.45
CA SER A 131 -38.97 -1.98 3.18
C SER A 131 -39.90 -1.54 2.05
N SER A 132 -39.62 -0.41 1.41
CA SER A 132 -39.82 -0.16 -0.04
C SER A 132 -39.39 1.26 -0.45
N PRO A 133 -39.01 1.52 -1.72
CA PRO A 133 -38.40 2.77 -2.13
C PRO A 133 -39.30 3.66 -3.00
N ALA A 134 -39.55 4.90 -2.56
CA ALA A 134 -39.77 6.06 -3.44
C ALA A 134 -39.67 7.38 -2.65
N THR A 135 -38.73 8.24 -3.05
CA THR A 135 -38.72 9.70 -2.84
C THR A 135 -39.49 10.30 -1.65
N ASP A 136 -38.78 10.57 -0.55
CA ASP A 136 -39.02 11.79 0.23
C ASP A 136 -37.72 12.27 0.90
N HIS A 137 -37.41 13.57 0.79
CA HIS A 137 -36.15 14.16 1.28
C HIS A 137 -36.23 14.66 2.74
N SER A 138 -37.24 14.23 3.50
CA SER A 138 -37.49 14.66 4.88
C SER A 138 -36.60 13.93 5.91
N THR A 139 -35.38 14.45 6.07
CA THR A 139 -34.57 14.52 7.32
C THR A 139 -34.58 13.29 8.26
N PHE A 140 -33.41 12.61 8.37
CA PHE A 140 -33.15 11.50 9.32
C PHE A 140 -33.33 11.86 10.81
N LEU A 141 -33.40 13.14 11.16
CA LEU A 141 -33.69 13.68 12.49
C LEU A 141 -34.72 14.80 12.36
N PRO A 142 -35.58 15.04 13.37
CA PRO A 142 -36.40 16.25 13.41
C PRO A 142 -35.52 17.51 13.31
N ALA A 143 -35.95 18.51 12.54
CA ALA A 143 -35.12 19.69 12.24
C ALA A 143 -34.63 20.46 13.48
N HIS A 144 -35.39 20.44 14.58
CA HIS A 144 -34.98 21.04 15.85
C HIS A 144 -33.86 20.24 16.56
N VAL A 145 -33.91 18.90 16.50
CA VAL A 145 -32.84 18.02 17.01
C VAL A 145 -31.58 18.20 16.17
N LEU A 146 -31.70 18.25 14.84
CA LEU A 146 -30.58 18.50 13.93
C LEU A 146 -29.87 19.82 14.26
N ARG A 147 -30.61 20.92 14.42
CA ARG A 147 -30.05 22.23 14.82
C ARG A 147 -29.36 22.14 16.18
N SER A 148 -30.04 21.57 17.19
CA SER A 148 -29.49 21.43 18.55
C SER A 148 -28.16 20.67 18.59
N VAL A 149 -27.97 19.61 17.79
CA VAL A 149 -26.68 18.89 17.72
C VAL A 149 -25.63 19.67 16.90
N VAL A 150 -26.03 20.46 15.90
CA VAL A 150 -25.10 21.38 15.19
C VAL A 150 -24.64 22.51 16.11
N ASP A 151 -25.53 23.06 16.94
CA ASP A 151 -25.16 24.02 17.99
C ASP A 151 -24.16 23.40 18.96
N THR A 152 -24.46 22.16 19.40
CA THR A 152 -23.55 21.36 20.25
C THR A 152 -22.17 21.14 19.58
N TYR A 153 -22.10 20.98 18.25
CA TYR A 153 -20.82 20.85 17.54
C TYR A 153 -19.96 22.13 17.63
N PHE A 154 -20.54 23.30 17.38
CA PHE A 154 -19.80 24.57 17.45
C PHE A 154 -19.50 25.01 18.89
N GLU A 155 -20.29 24.55 19.87
CA GLU A 155 -20.04 24.79 21.31
C GLU A 155 -18.96 23.87 21.91
N HIS A 156 -18.85 22.60 21.52
CA HIS A 156 -18.01 21.60 22.22
C HIS A 156 -16.95 20.89 21.35
N VAL A 157 -17.04 20.93 20.01
CA VAL A 157 -16.16 20.13 19.12
C VAL A 157 -15.32 21.01 18.20
N HIS A 158 -15.88 22.10 17.68
CA HIS A 158 -15.16 23.03 16.83
C HIS A 158 -14.05 23.76 17.61
N ASN A 159 -12.89 23.93 16.99
CA ASN A 159 -11.69 24.53 17.61
C ASN A 159 -11.19 23.80 18.88
N GLN A 160 -11.57 22.54 19.10
CA GLN A 160 -11.18 21.73 20.28
C GLN A 160 -10.45 20.41 19.92
N PRO A 161 -9.23 20.44 19.34
CA PRO A 161 -8.50 21.58 18.77
C PRO A 161 -8.76 21.76 17.25
N TYR A 162 -9.61 20.93 16.65
CA TYR A 162 -9.71 20.84 15.18
C TYR A 162 -10.65 21.91 14.61
N SER A 163 -10.16 22.68 13.62
CA SER A 163 -10.93 23.71 12.91
C SER A 163 -11.18 23.29 11.47
N HIS A 164 -12.43 23.30 11.02
CA HIS A 164 -12.81 22.80 9.68
C HIS A 164 -13.69 23.74 8.86
N PHE A 165 -14.58 24.50 9.51
CA PHE A 165 -15.65 25.25 8.85
C PHE A 165 -15.76 26.65 9.46
N GLN A 166 -16.16 27.64 8.67
CA GLN A 166 -16.65 28.89 9.25
C GLN A 166 -18.13 28.66 9.64
N GLU A 167 -18.52 28.99 10.87
CA GLU A 167 -19.86 28.64 11.39
C GLU A 167 -21.01 29.24 10.56
N ALA A 168 -20.90 30.51 10.15
CA ALA A 168 -21.90 31.18 9.32
C ALA A 168 -22.06 30.49 7.95
N SER A 169 -20.96 30.27 7.23
CA SER A 169 -20.86 29.47 6.00
C SER A 169 -21.51 28.09 6.16
N PHE A 170 -21.16 27.34 7.21
CA PHE A 170 -21.71 26.00 7.46
C PHE A 170 -23.22 26.03 7.68
N ARG A 171 -23.72 26.94 8.53
CA ARG A 171 -25.16 27.06 8.82
C ARG A 171 -25.96 27.50 7.59
N GLN A 172 -25.42 28.39 6.77
CA GLN A 172 -26.03 28.81 5.50
C GLN A 172 -26.09 27.62 4.51
N LYS A 173 -24.97 26.92 4.30
CA LYS A 173 -24.90 25.73 3.43
C LYS A 173 -25.80 24.58 3.93
N LEU A 174 -26.02 24.46 5.24
CA LEU A 174 -26.95 23.49 5.82
C LEU A 174 -28.42 23.88 5.53
N GLN A 175 -28.78 25.16 5.64
CA GLN A 175 -30.14 25.65 5.34
C GLN A 175 -30.49 25.55 3.85
N SER A 176 -29.51 25.74 2.95
CA SER A 176 -29.69 25.61 1.51
C SER A 176 -29.57 24.17 0.98
N ASN A 177 -29.40 23.17 1.86
CA ASN A 177 -29.14 21.76 1.51
C ASN A 177 -27.91 21.56 0.59
N ALA A 178 -26.91 22.45 0.68
CA ALA A 178 -25.68 22.39 -0.11
C ALA A 178 -24.56 21.52 0.52
N LEU A 179 -24.69 21.13 1.79
CA LEU A 179 -23.71 20.26 2.45
C LEU A 179 -23.91 18.77 2.08
N PRO A 180 -22.85 18.00 1.79
CA PRO A 180 -22.97 16.59 1.51
C PRO A 180 -23.37 15.79 2.76
N ARG A 181 -24.23 14.78 2.58
CA ARG A 181 -24.82 13.99 3.67
C ARG A 181 -23.77 13.29 4.54
N CYS A 182 -22.67 12.83 3.94
CA CYS A 182 -21.55 12.22 4.65
C CYS A 182 -20.96 13.16 5.72
N LEU A 183 -20.78 14.45 5.38
CA LEU A 183 -20.25 15.48 6.29
C LEU A 183 -21.21 15.79 7.43
N ILE A 184 -22.50 15.96 7.13
CA ILE A 184 -23.54 16.20 8.15
C ILE A 184 -23.54 15.05 9.17
N LEU A 185 -23.50 13.80 8.70
CA LEU A 185 -23.47 12.63 9.58
C LEU A 185 -22.17 12.53 10.40
N ALA A 186 -21.01 12.93 9.86
CA ALA A 186 -19.76 12.98 10.64
C ALA A 186 -19.81 14.06 11.74
N VAL A 187 -20.34 15.24 11.44
CA VAL A 187 -20.56 16.32 12.43
C VAL A 187 -21.48 15.84 13.56
N LEU A 188 -22.60 15.18 13.22
CA LEU A 188 -23.51 14.59 14.20
C LEU A 188 -22.84 13.49 15.03
N SER A 189 -22.07 12.60 14.40
CA SER A 189 -21.33 11.52 15.06
C SER A 189 -20.34 12.05 16.11
N SER A 190 -19.63 13.14 15.81
CA SER A 190 -18.72 13.79 16.74
C SER A 190 -19.46 14.47 17.90
N ALA A 191 -20.51 15.23 17.62
CA ALA A 191 -21.16 16.13 18.59
C ALA A 191 -22.22 15.47 19.48
N VAL A 192 -22.91 14.41 19.04
CA VAL A 192 -24.04 13.83 19.78
C VAL A 192 -23.70 13.38 21.21
N ARG A 193 -22.44 13.06 21.50
CA ARG A 193 -21.94 12.73 22.86
C ARG A 193 -22.11 13.85 23.89
N PHE A 194 -22.15 15.11 23.44
CA PHE A 194 -22.32 16.30 24.26
C PHE A 194 -23.79 16.78 24.29
N SER A 195 -24.69 16.13 23.54
CA SER A 195 -26.05 16.61 23.36
C SER A 195 -26.88 16.46 24.64
N LYS A 196 -27.47 17.58 25.08
CA LYS A 196 -28.42 17.64 26.20
C LYS A 196 -29.88 17.46 25.76
N ASN A 197 -30.11 17.05 24.50
CA ASN A 197 -31.44 16.93 23.91
C ASN A 197 -32.10 15.59 24.32
N ASP A 198 -33.36 15.65 24.75
CA ASP A 198 -34.13 14.49 25.22
C ASP A 198 -34.13 13.30 24.24
N TYR A 199 -34.04 13.59 22.93
CA TYR A 199 -34.00 12.59 21.86
C TYR A 199 -32.83 11.59 21.99
N PHE A 200 -31.72 11.98 22.62
CA PHE A 200 -30.51 11.14 22.74
C PHE A 200 -30.21 10.63 24.16
N ILE A 201 -31.08 10.91 25.14
CA ILE A 201 -30.86 10.46 26.53
C ILE A 201 -30.68 8.93 26.58
N GLY A 202 -29.58 8.50 27.19
CA GLY A 202 -29.19 7.09 27.31
C GLY A 202 -28.77 6.39 26.01
N LYS A 203 -28.69 7.12 24.87
CA LYS A 203 -28.42 6.54 23.53
C LYS A 203 -27.36 7.32 22.73
N THR A 204 -26.64 8.24 23.36
CA THR A 204 -25.63 9.10 22.69
C THR A 204 -24.51 8.30 22.02
N GLN A 205 -24.02 7.24 22.65
CA GLN A 205 -22.96 6.38 22.11
C GLN A 205 -23.45 5.60 20.87
N ASP A 206 -24.56 4.88 20.97
CA ASP A 206 -25.17 4.15 19.84
C ASP A 206 -25.48 5.08 18.66
N ALA A 207 -25.98 6.28 18.95
CA ALA A 207 -26.22 7.30 17.94
C ALA A 207 -24.90 7.75 17.27
N SER A 208 -23.85 8.02 18.04
CA SER A 208 -22.53 8.41 17.53
C SER A 208 -21.98 7.35 16.56
N GLU A 209 -22.05 6.06 16.94
CA GLU A 209 -21.59 4.96 16.09
C GLU A 209 -22.44 4.77 14.84
N LYS A 210 -23.77 4.87 14.96
CA LYS A 210 -24.68 4.80 13.81
C LYS A 210 -24.40 5.91 12.80
N PHE A 211 -24.31 7.17 13.25
CA PHE A 211 -23.98 8.30 12.39
C PHE A 211 -22.61 8.14 11.72
N GLY A 212 -21.60 7.69 12.48
CA GLY A 212 -20.24 7.50 11.97
C GLY A 212 -20.15 6.38 10.92
N ARG A 213 -20.87 5.27 11.13
CA ARG A 213 -20.96 4.15 10.18
C ARG A 213 -21.65 4.58 8.88
N GLU A 214 -22.80 5.24 8.96
CA GLU A 214 -23.53 5.72 7.78
C GLU A 214 -22.72 6.76 7.01
N SER A 215 -22.09 7.72 7.71
CA SER A 215 -21.16 8.68 7.11
C SER A 215 -20.02 8.00 6.34
N TRP A 216 -19.39 6.99 6.95
CA TRP A 216 -18.30 6.25 6.33
C TRP A 216 -18.75 5.47 5.09
N LEU A 217 -19.94 4.84 5.12
CA LEU A 217 -20.48 4.15 3.95
C LEU A 217 -20.66 5.11 2.77
N LEU A 218 -21.23 6.31 3.00
CA LEU A 218 -21.40 7.32 1.95
C LEU A 218 -20.05 7.82 1.39
N VAL A 219 -19.02 7.99 2.24
CA VAL A 219 -17.66 8.29 1.75
C VAL A 219 -17.18 7.21 0.78
N LEU A 220 -17.34 5.93 1.13
CA LEU A 220 -16.93 4.83 0.27
C LEU A 220 -17.73 4.76 -1.03
N THR A 221 -19.06 4.81 -0.97
CA THR A 221 -19.96 4.53 -2.12
C THR A 221 -20.25 5.72 -3.02
N GLU A 222 -20.20 6.94 -2.49
CA GLU A 222 -20.54 8.15 -3.25
C GLU A 222 -19.29 8.93 -3.67
N HIS A 223 -18.22 8.94 -2.87
CA HIS A 223 -17.03 9.77 -3.13
C HIS A 223 -15.79 9.00 -3.62
N LEU A 224 -15.49 7.79 -3.09
CA LEU A 224 -14.27 7.06 -3.46
C LEU A 224 -14.44 6.11 -4.67
N THR A 225 -15.65 5.63 -4.94
CA THR A 225 -15.96 4.77 -6.10
C THR A 225 -16.38 5.52 -7.35
N VAL A 226 -16.62 6.84 -7.26
CA VAL A 226 -17.06 7.69 -8.38
C VAL A 226 -15.90 8.54 -8.87
N GLU A 227 -15.60 8.49 -10.17
CA GLU A 227 -14.51 9.26 -10.77
C GLU A 227 -14.69 10.77 -10.52
N ASN A 228 -13.62 11.44 -10.08
CA ASN A 228 -13.54 12.88 -9.84
C ASN A 228 -14.53 13.46 -8.80
N ASN A 229 -15.13 12.66 -7.91
CA ASN A 229 -16.07 13.14 -6.87
C ASN A 229 -15.42 13.45 -5.50
N ILE A 230 -14.10 13.62 -5.47
CA ILE A 230 -13.32 13.93 -4.27
C ILE A 230 -13.25 15.46 -4.09
N ASN A 231 -13.46 15.94 -2.87
CA ASN A 231 -13.47 17.37 -2.53
C ASN A 231 -13.11 17.62 -1.05
N VAL A 232 -12.98 18.89 -0.65
CA VAL A 232 -12.58 19.29 0.72
C VAL A 232 -13.51 18.73 1.81
N HIS A 233 -14.81 18.56 1.53
CA HIS A 233 -15.76 17.98 2.47
C HIS A 233 -15.47 16.50 2.75
N VAL A 234 -14.87 15.76 1.81
CA VAL A 234 -14.42 14.39 2.05
C VAL A 234 -13.26 14.37 3.05
N VAL A 235 -12.29 15.30 2.94
CA VAL A 235 -11.21 15.44 3.94
C VAL A 235 -11.77 15.76 5.33
N GLN A 236 -12.64 16.78 5.41
CA GLN A 236 -13.30 17.19 6.66
C GLN A 236 -14.10 16.02 7.28
N THR A 237 -14.82 15.25 6.47
CA THR A 237 -15.57 14.05 6.89
C THR A 237 -14.65 12.97 7.44
N VAL A 238 -13.61 12.58 6.69
CA VAL A 238 -12.71 11.49 7.08
C VAL A 238 -11.88 11.85 8.30
N ASN A 239 -11.48 13.12 8.47
CA ASN A 239 -10.84 13.64 9.68
C ASN A 239 -11.73 13.46 10.93
N LEU A 240 -12.98 13.94 10.87
CA LEU A 240 -13.93 13.80 11.98
C LEU A 240 -14.16 12.32 12.34
N LEU A 241 -14.35 11.46 11.33
CA LEU A 241 -14.52 10.02 11.54
C LEU A 241 -13.25 9.33 12.10
N ALA A 242 -12.05 9.81 11.75
CA ALA A 242 -10.81 9.30 12.33
C ALA A 242 -10.74 9.57 13.83
N VAL A 243 -11.13 10.77 14.28
CA VAL A 243 -11.23 11.14 15.70
C VAL A 243 -12.32 10.31 16.40
N VAL A 244 -13.51 10.16 15.82
CA VAL A 244 -14.58 9.33 16.40
C VAL A 244 -14.13 7.88 16.59
N ASP A 245 -13.50 7.26 15.59
CA ASP A 245 -13.03 5.88 15.71
C ASP A 245 -11.89 5.73 16.72
N TYR A 246 -10.92 6.65 16.72
CA TYR A 246 -9.81 6.58 17.67
C TYR A 246 -10.29 6.74 19.11
N THR A 247 -11.20 7.69 19.36
CA THR A 247 -11.72 7.98 20.70
C THR A 247 -12.69 6.93 21.23
N ALA A 248 -13.25 6.10 20.35
CA ALA A 248 -13.99 4.86 20.66
C ALA A 248 -13.07 3.63 20.84
N GLY A 249 -11.75 3.80 20.89
CA GLY A 249 -10.77 2.71 21.05
C GLY A 249 -10.50 1.90 19.77
N ARG A 250 -11.08 2.26 18.62
CA ARG A 250 -10.84 1.62 17.31
C ARG A 250 -9.59 2.17 16.63
N VAL A 251 -8.48 2.19 17.37
CA VAL A 251 -7.18 2.80 17.03
C VAL A 251 -6.72 2.53 15.59
N SER A 252 -6.78 1.27 15.13
CA SER A 252 -6.38 0.90 13.77
C SER A 252 -7.30 1.48 12.68
N SER A 253 -8.60 1.59 12.94
CA SER A 253 -9.56 2.20 12.01
C SER A 253 -9.36 3.70 11.93
N GLY A 254 -9.16 4.36 13.07
CA GLY A 254 -8.81 5.78 13.14
C GLY A 254 -7.53 6.08 12.36
N TRP A 255 -6.43 5.38 12.63
CA TRP A 255 -5.14 5.59 11.95
C TRP A 255 -5.21 5.37 10.43
N LEU A 256 -5.96 4.37 9.95
CA LEU A 256 -6.18 4.17 8.51
C LEU A 256 -6.99 5.33 7.87
N LYS A 257 -7.97 5.88 8.59
CA LYS A 257 -8.71 7.07 8.14
C LYS A 257 -7.83 8.32 8.07
N VAL A 258 -6.93 8.53 9.04
CA VAL A 258 -5.92 9.61 8.96
C VAL A 258 -5.04 9.46 7.72
N GLY A 259 -4.52 8.25 7.47
CA GLY A 259 -3.72 7.96 6.27
C GLY A 259 -4.49 8.22 4.97
N LEU A 260 -5.80 7.92 4.93
CA LEU A 260 -6.66 8.26 3.81
C LEU A 260 -6.87 9.78 3.67
N ALA A 261 -7.19 10.49 4.76
CA ALA A 261 -7.39 11.94 4.74
C ALA A 261 -6.12 12.70 4.28
N ALA A 262 -4.93 12.24 4.68
CA ALA A 262 -3.67 12.76 4.20
C ALA A 262 -3.48 12.56 2.68
N ARG A 263 -3.83 11.38 2.15
CA ARG A 263 -3.78 11.12 0.70
C ARG A 263 -4.81 11.92 -0.09
N ILE A 264 -6.02 12.10 0.43
CA ILE A 264 -7.04 12.96 -0.18
C ILE A 264 -6.59 14.43 -0.16
N SER A 265 -5.98 14.90 0.93
CA SER A 265 -5.42 16.26 1.01
C SER A 265 -4.30 16.50 0.00
N GLN A 266 -3.49 15.48 -0.28
CA GLN A 266 -2.44 15.51 -1.31
C GLN A 266 -3.03 15.54 -2.73
N ASP A 267 -4.03 14.73 -3.01
CA ASP A 267 -4.74 14.69 -4.31
C ASP A 267 -5.43 16.03 -4.63
N LEU A 268 -6.06 16.63 -3.61
CA LEU A 268 -6.67 17.97 -3.67
C LEU A 268 -5.67 19.14 -3.55
N HIS A 269 -4.36 18.86 -3.50
CA HIS A 269 -3.28 19.84 -3.42
C HIS A 269 -3.38 20.83 -2.23
N LEU A 270 -4.07 20.46 -1.13
CA LEU A 270 -4.31 21.34 0.04
C LEU A 270 -3.05 21.69 0.86
N MET A 271 -1.89 21.12 0.50
CA MET A 271 -0.58 21.41 1.11
C MET A 271 0.09 22.65 0.49
N VAL A 272 -0.53 23.23 -0.55
CA VAL A 272 -0.11 24.44 -1.27
C VAL A 272 -1.20 25.50 -1.08
N GLU A 273 -0.83 26.76 -1.24
CA GLU A 273 -1.75 27.89 -1.10
C GLU A 273 -2.94 27.76 -2.09
N PRO A 274 -4.21 27.88 -1.63
CA PRO A 274 -5.38 27.83 -2.49
C PRO A 274 -5.41 28.99 -3.50
N ASP A 275 -6.04 28.76 -4.66
CA ASP A 275 -6.11 29.73 -5.74
C ASP A 275 -6.80 31.04 -5.32
N GLU A 276 -6.26 32.19 -5.78
CA GLU A 276 -6.75 33.54 -5.48
C GLU A 276 -8.19 33.81 -5.96
N TRP A 277 -8.72 33.05 -6.92
CA TRP A 277 -10.09 33.21 -7.43
C TRP A 277 -11.16 32.62 -6.50
N LEU A 278 -10.77 31.82 -5.51
CA LEU A 278 -11.67 31.28 -4.49
C LEU A 278 -12.05 32.37 -3.47
N PRO A 279 -13.28 32.39 -2.94
CA PRO A 279 -13.65 33.30 -1.86
C PRO A 279 -12.73 33.14 -0.64
N ASN A 280 -12.39 34.24 0.03
CA ASN A 280 -11.49 34.26 1.21
C ASN A 280 -11.84 33.19 2.26
N VAL A 281 -13.14 33.03 2.55
CA VAL A 281 -13.67 32.01 3.47
C VAL A 281 -13.36 30.58 2.99
N GLU A 282 -13.49 30.30 1.69
CA GLU A 282 -13.20 28.97 1.15
C GLU A 282 -11.68 28.69 1.12
N GLN A 283 -10.86 29.71 0.83
CA GLN A 283 -9.41 29.61 0.98
C GLN A 283 -9.05 29.18 2.42
N GLU A 284 -9.58 29.87 3.42
CA GLU A 284 -9.29 29.56 4.83
C GLU A 284 -9.93 28.23 5.31
N GLU A 285 -11.14 27.87 4.85
CA GLU A 285 -11.73 26.54 5.10
C GLU A 285 -10.82 25.41 4.55
N ARG A 286 -10.17 25.62 3.38
CA ARG A 286 -9.19 24.68 2.81
C ARG A 286 -7.90 24.61 3.64
N ARG A 287 -7.32 25.76 4.04
CA ARG A 287 -6.13 25.80 4.92
C ARG A 287 -6.41 25.08 6.24
N ARG A 288 -7.53 25.40 6.91
CA ARG A 288 -7.90 24.82 8.22
C ARG A 288 -8.24 23.33 8.13
N ALA A 289 -8.86 22.87 7.03
CA ALA A 289 -9.07 21.45 6.76
C ALA A 289 -7.74 20.67 6.64
N PHE A 290 -6.76 21.21 5.91
CA PHE A 290 -5.42 20.62 5.81
C PHE A 290 -4.67 20.65 7.15
N TRP A 291 -4.58 21.81 7.81
CA TRP A 291 -3.86 21.96 9.07
C TRP A 291 -4.45 21.10 10.19
N SER A 292 -5.76 20.88 10.20
CA SER A 292 -6.37 19.89 11.09
C SER A 292 -6.05 18.44 10.71
N ALA A 293 -5.96 18.09 9.42
CA ALA A 293 -5.49 16.77 8.99
C ALA A 293 -4.03 16.52 9.43
N TYR A 294 -3.17 17.53 9.26
CA TYR A 294 -1.79 17.56 9.73
C TYR A 294 -1.72 17.36 11.25
N LEU A 295 -2.49 18.13 12.03
CA LEU A 295 -2.54 17.99 13.49
C LEU A 295 -2.94 16.56 13.90
N ILE A 296 -4.00 16.01 13.31
CA ILE A 296 -4.47 14.65 13.61
C ILE A 296 -3.37 13.62 13.32
N ASP A 297 -2.62 13.73 12.21
CA ASP A 297 -1.48 12.84 11.88
C ASP A 297 -0.38 12.86 12.95
N LYS A 298 -0.05 14.04 13.49
CA LYS A 298 0.94 14.15 14.58
C LYS A 298 0.41 13.54 15.89
N LEU A 299 -0.81 13.88 16.29
CA LEU A 299 -1.40 13.45 17.58
C LEU A 299 -1.62 11.94 17.63
N ILE A 300 -2.28 11.36 16.62
CA ILE A 300 -2.63 9.92 16.57
C ILE A 300 -1.38 9.02 16.44
N SER A 301 -0.27 9.58 15.96
CA SER A 301 1.00 8.85 15.79
C SER A 301 1.90 8.82 17.03
N CYS A 302 1.44 9.29 18.20
CA CYS A 302 2.16 9.19 19.48
C CYS A 302 2.26 7.74 20.01
N GLY A 303 2.98 6.87 19.29
CA GLY A 303 3.13 5.46 19.63
C GLY A 303 4.20 4.73 18.82
N ARG A 304 4.51 3.51 19.23
CA ARG A 304 5.44 2.61 18.53
C ARG A 304 4.82 2.17 17.19
N SER A 305 5.66 2.09 16.16
CA SER A 305 5.26 1.65 14.81
C SER A 305 4.16 2.51 14.15
N ARG A 306 4.03 3.79 14.54
CA ARG A 306 3.16 4.79 13.89
C ARG A 306 4.01 5.87 13.18
N PRO A 307 4.43 5.65 11.92
CA PRO A 307 5.10 6.68 11.14
C PRO A 307 4.11 7.79 10.74
N LEU A 308 4.55 9.04 10.83
CA LEU A 308 3.83 10.21 10.31
C LEU A 308 3.66 10.11 8.79
N VAL A 309 2.49 10.52 8.29
CA VAL A 309 2.17 10.53 6.85
C VAL A 309 2.48 11.88 6.21
N ILE A 310 2.35 12.99 6.96
CA ILE A 310 2.59 14.35 6.47
C ILE A 310 3.88 14.89 7.10
N LEU A 311 4.86 15.23 6.27
CA LEU A 311 6.14 15.81 6.70
C LEU A 311 6.12 17.33 6.57
N ASP A 312 6.83 18.00 7.47
CA ASP A 312 6.83 19.46 7.58
C ASP A 312 7.47 20.11 6.35
N GLU A 313 8.43 19.40 5.71
CA GLU A 313 9.10 19.78 4.46
C GLU A 313 8.15 19.80 3.24
N ASP A 314 7.04 19.04 3.29
CA ASP A 314 6.04 18.99 2.20
C ASP A 314 4.97 20.09 2.33
N CYS A 315 4.95 20.84 3.45
CA CYS A 315 3.90 21.80 3.81
C CYS A 315 4.26 23.23 3.36
N ASN A 316 3.68 23.69 2.25
CA ASN A 316 4.00 25.00 1.65
C ASN A 316 2.88 26.05 1.82
N VAL A 317 1.67 25.64 2.22
CA VAL A 317 0.53 26.50 2.56
C VAL A 317 0.79 27.35 3.80
N GLN A 318 0.23 28.57 3.85
CA GLN A 318 0.34 29.44 5.02
C GLN A 318 -0.43 28.89 6.24
N LEU A 319 -0.04 29.29 7.45
CA LEU A 319 -0.70 28.87 8.70
C LEU A 319 -2.10 29.50 8.87
N PRO A 320 -3.00 28.93 9.69
CA PRO A 320 -4.34 29.48 9.89
C PRO A 320 -4.32 30.92 10.45
N CYS A 321 -5.23 31.77 9.97
CA CYS A 321 -5.40 33.12 10.53
C CYS A 321 -6.06 33.09 11.92
N ASP A 322 -6.04 34.22 12.63
CA ASP A 322 -6.77 34.40 13.88
C ASP A 322 -8.29 34.24 13.70
N GLU A 323 -8.97 33.87 14.79
CA GLU A 323 -10.38 33.48 14.74
C GLU A 323 -11.31 34.66 14.41
N GLN A 324 -10.95 35.88 14.83
CA GLN A 324 -11.71 37.08 14.49
C GLN A 324 -11.67 37.37 12.98
N THR A 325 -10.49 37.32 12.35
CA THR A 325 -10.33 37.43 10.89
C THR A 325 -11.17 36.37 10.16
N PHE A 326 -11.09 35.11 10.61
CA PHE A 326 -11.83 34.01 9.98
C PHE A 326 -13.36 34.17 10.07
N ARG A 327 -13.88 34.62 11.22
CA ARG A 327 -15.32 34.87 11.40
C ARG A 327 -15.84 36.02 10.56
N ASN A 328 -15.06 37.08 10.39
CA ASN A 328 -15.41 38.19 9.49
C ASN A 328 -15.41 37.77 8.00
N GLY A 329 -14.61 36.74 7.65
CA GLY A 329 -14.35 36.36 6.26
C GLY A 329 -13.30 37.22 5.56
N ASP A 330 -12.49 37.94 6.36
CA ASP A 330 -11.39 38.76 5.89
C ASP A 330 -10.21 37.88 5.44
N TRP A 331 -9.41 38.38 4.49
CA TRP A 331 -8.18 37.72 4.07
C TRP A 331 -6.99 38.29 4.84
N LYS A 332 -6.15 37.41 5.38
CA LYS A 332 -4.91 37.77 6.08
C LYS A 332 -3.77 36.86 5.62
N LYS A 333 -2.61 37.46 5.34
CA LYS A 333 -1.37 36.74 5.07
C LYS A 333 -0.72 36.33 6.38
N THR A 334 -0.34 35.07 6.49
CA THR A 334 0.31 34.50 7.69
C THR A 334 1.66 33.88 7.33
N ASN A 335 2.44 33.52 8.34
CA ASN A 335 3.70 32.79 8.13
C ASN A 335 3.44 31.32 7.73
N THR A 336 4.42 30.69 7.09
CA THR A 336 4.44 29.22 6.92
C THR A 336 5.10 28.54 8.12
N ILE A 337 4.87 27.23 8.29
CA ILE A 337 5.54 26.44 9.35
C ILE A 337 7.07 26.52 9.28
N GLY A 338 7.64 26.51 8.06
CA GLY A 338 9.08 26.64 7.84
C GLY A 338 9.66 28.01 8.20
N GLN A 339 8.85 29.07 8.15
CA GLN A 339 9.25 30.40 8.62
C GLN A 339 9.28 30.46 10.15
N LEU A 340 8.21 30.00 10.82
CA LEU A 340 8.16 29.99 12.29
C LEU A 340 9.20 29.07 12.94
N LEU A 341 9.65 28.01 12.26
CA LEU A 341 10.73 27.14 12.76
C LEU A 341 12.15 27.73 12.58
N ASN A 342 12.30 28.81 11.80
CA ASN A 342 13.59 29.39 11.46
C ASN A 342 13.84 30.69 12.24
N TRP A 343 14.77 30.64 13.19
CA TRP A 343 15.25 31.76 14.02
C TRP A 343 15.64 33.03 13.25
N ASN A 344 16.00 32.93 11.96
CA ASN A 344 16.41 34.08 11.15
C ASN A 344 15.24 34.76 10.42
N SER A 345 14.00 34.28 10.58
CA SER A 345 12.83 34.88 9.94
C SER A 345 12.30 36.04 10.78
N GLU A 346 12.16 37.22 10.19
CA GLU A 346 11.48 38.34 10.83
C GLU A 346 9.97 38.04 10.97
N VAL A 347 9.51 37.87 12.21
CA VAL A 347 8.10 37.66 12.56
C VAL A 347 7.51 39.01 12.98
N THR A 348 6.73 39.62 12.08
CA THR A 348 6.20 40.99 12.24
C THR A 348 4.96 41.07 13.14
N GLU A 349 4.18 40.01 13.21
CA GLU A 349 3.01 39.86 14.11
C GLU A 349 3.17 38.56 14.91
N SER A 350 2.69 38.54 16.15
CA SER A 350 2.65 37.30 16.95
C SER A 350 1.75 36.25 16.27
N PRO A 351 2.17 34.98 16.17
CA PRO A 351 1.37 33.93 15.55
C PRO A 351 0.05 33.70 16.31
N SER A 352 -1.01 33.36 15.57
CA SER A 352 -2.32 33.04 16.16
C SER A 352 -2.24 31.82 17.09
N PRO A 353 -3.15 31.67 18.08
CA PRO A 353 -3.19 30.48 18.93
C PRO A 353 -3.25 29.16 18.15
N PHE A 354 -3.99 29.12 17.02
CA PHE A 354 -4.03 27.92 16.18
C PHE A 354 -2.70 27.68 15.44
N ALA A 355 -1.99 28.73 15.02
CA ALA A 355 -0.63 28.61 14.48
C ALA A 355 0.38 28.11 15.52
N LEU A 356 0.24 28.50 16.80
CA LEU A 356 1.02 27.93 17.91
C LEU A 356 0.75 26.42 18.09
N VAL A 357 -0.50 25.98 17.94
CA VAL A 357 -0.83 24.53 17.93
C VAL A 357 -0.16 23.81 16.75
N MET A 358 -0.09 24.41 15.56
CA MET A 358 0.62 23.80 14.42
C MET A 358 2.14 23.71 14.65
N LEU A 359 2.74 24.75 15.23
CA LEU A 359 4.14 24.73 15.64
C LEU A 359 4.40 23.63 16.68
N MET A 360 3.52 23.50 17.68
CA MET A 360 3.60 22.39 18.64
C MET A 360 3.35 21.02 18.04
N ALA A 361 2.53 20.90 16.99
CA ALA A 361 2.34 19.64 16.28
C ALA A 361 3.60 19.21 15.51
N SER A 362 4.33 20.15 14.89
CA SER A 362 5.67 19.87 14.32
C SER A 362 6.65 19.39 15.40
N ILE A 363 6.75 20.12 16.52
CA ILE A 363 7.66 19.80 17.64
C ILE A 363 7.31 18.44 18.26
N LEU A 364 6.02 18.18 18.52
CA LEU A 364 5.55 16.88 18.99
C LEU A 364 5.85 15.78 17.97
N GLY A 365 5.66 16.02 16.67
CA GLY A 365 6.02 15.07 15.62
C GLY A 365 7.51 14.70 15.63
N ARG A 366 8.41 15.68 15.87
CA ARG A 366 9.84 15.43 16.09
C ARG A 366 10.12 14.69 17.40
N CYS A 367 9.49 15.10 18.50
CA CYS A 367 9.58 14.46 19.80
C CYS A 367 9.15 12.99 19.74
N THR A 368 7.95 12.70 19.24
CA THR A 368 7.41 11.36 19.00
C THR A 368 8.35 10.49 18.17
N ARG A 369 8.93 11.03 17.09
CA ARG A 369 9.95 10.32 16.31
C ARG A 369 11.22 10.04 17.13
N TYR A 370 11.67 10.98 17.95
CA TYR A 370 12.83 10.80 18.83
C TYR A 370 12.58 9.78 19.95
N VAL A 371 11.40 9.77 20.58
CA VAL A 371 11.11 8.88 21.72
C VAL A 371 10.65 7.48 21.32
N HIS A 372 9.85 7.33 20.25
CA HIS A 372 9.29 6.02 19.87
C HIS A 372 10.06 5.28 18.78
N GLN A 373 10.94 5.93 18.00
CA GLN A 373 11.73 5.21 16.99
C GLN A 373 12.90 4.47 17.63
N ASN A 374 12.98 3.17 17.36
CA ASN A 374 14.14 2.33 17.65
C ASN A 374 15.21 2.51 16.53
N ARG A 375 15.55 3.76 16.21
CA ARG A 375 16.71 4.06 15.35
C ARG A 375 17.97 3.48 16.01
N ARG A 376 19.00 3.19 15.19
CA ARG A 376 20.32 2.85 15.73
C ARG A 376 20.67 3.90 16.76
N ALA A 377 21.11 3.44 17.95
CA ALA A 377 21.45 4.30 19.05
C ALA A 377 22.21 5.54 18.56
N ASP A 378 21.69 6.72 18.86
CA ASP A 378 22.28 7.97 18.40
C ASP A 378 23.75 7.97 18.84
N GLU A 379 24.68 8.04 17.87
CA GLU A 379 26.12 8.11 18.14
C GLU A 379 26.48 9.37 18.95
N ILE A 380 25.57 10.35 18.92
CA ILE A 380 25.61 11.65 19.58
C ILE A 380 24.78 11.57 20.88
N PRO A 381 25.37 11.84 22.06
CA PRO A 381 24.63 11.78 23.32
C PRO A 381 23.63 12.94 23.47
N PRO A 382 22.56 12.78 24.30
CA PRO A 382 21.51 13.80 24.44
C PRO A 382 21.99 15.19 24.89
N TRP A 383 23.08 15.28 25.66
CA TRP A 383 23.68 16.54 26.11
C TRP A 383 24.60 17.23 25.07
N ASP A 384 24.85 16.60 23.92
CA ASP A 384 25.58 17.26 22.83
C ASP A 384 24.66 18.29 22.12
N PRO A 385 25.15 19.51 21.81
CA PRO A 385 24.36 20.51 21.09
C PRO A 385 23.83 20.07 19.72
N LYS A 386 24.45 19.06 19.08
CA LYS A 386 24.05 18.50 17.78
C LYS A 386 23.04 17.36 17.88
N SER A 387 22.65 16.95 19.08
CA SER A 387 21.67 15.87 19.27
C SER A 387 20.25 16.33 18.90
N GLU A 388 19.39 15.39 18.47
CA GLU A 388 17.96 15.70 18.28
C GLU A 388 17.30 16.12 19.61
N PHE A 389 17.78 15.65 20.76
CA PHE A 389 17.32 16.09 22.08
C PHE A 389 17.56 17.59 22.27
N SER A 390 18.77 18.08 21.99
CA SER A 390 19.11 19.51 22.03
C SER A 390 18.32 20.31 20.99
N ALA A 391 18.14 19.76 19.79
CA ALA A 391 17.38 20.41 18.73
C ALA A 391 15.87 20.52 19.02
N ILE A 392 15.27 19.54 19.71
CA ILE A 392 13.87 19.59 20.17
C ILE A 392 13.72 20.63 21.29
N ASN A 393 14.62 20.64 22.29
CA ASN A 393 14.59 21.66 23.34
C ASN A 393 14.76 23.09 22.78
N SER A 394 15.63 23.28 21.77
CA SER A 394 15.77 24.56 21.07
C SER A 394 14.47 24.99 20.37
N SER A 395 13.72 24.06 19.76
CA SER A 395 12.40 24.36 19.20
C SER A 395 11.33 24.64 20.26
N LEU A 396 11.42 24.04 21.45
CA LEU A 396 10.52 24.35 22.58
C LEU A 396 10.76 25.77 23.12
N LEU A 397 12.03 26.17 23.29
CA LEU A 397 12.40 27.56 23.64
C LEU A 397 11.94 28.59 22.59
N LEU A 398 11.90 28.20 21.30
CA LEU A 398 11.36 29.05 20.24
C LEU A 398 9.85 29.27 20.38
N LEU A 399 9.08 28.23 20.75
CA LEU A 399 7.67 28.41 21.09
C LEU A 399 7.50 29.35 22.29
N GLU A 400 8.28 29.14 23.36
CA GLU A 400 8.25 29.95 24.58
C GLU A 400 8.42 31.45 24.27
N SER A 401 9.31 31.79 23.33
CA SER A 401 9.52 33.17 22.86
C SER A 401 8.31 33.78 22.13
N TYR A 402 7.57 32.99 21.33
CA TYR A 402 6.37 33.45 20.63
C TYR A 402 5.15 33.57 21.55
N SER A 403 5.03 32.66 22.51
CA SER A 403 3.86 32.48 23.39
C SER A 403 3.97 33.20 24.73
N LYS A 404 5.18 33.68 25.11
CA LYS A 404 5.49 34.31 26.40
C LYS A 404 5.20 33.39 27.61
N ILE A 405 5.32 32.08 27.42
CA ILE A 405 5.03 31.03 28.42
C ILE A 405 5.86 31.16 29.71
N GLY A 406 7.11 31.65 29.62
CA GLY A 406 8.14 31.39 30.64
C GLY A 406 7.92 31.89 32.06
N ASP A 407 7.13 32.96 32.27
CA ASP A 407 7.11 33.70 33.56
C ASP A 407 5.72 33.91 34.20
N ARG A 408 4.61 33.47 33.57
CA ARG A 408 3.24 33.80 34.05
C ARG A 408 2.34 32.57 34.15
N PRO A 409 1.59 32.39 35.25
CA PRO A 409 0.64 31.29 35.38
C PRO A 409 -0.51 31.45 34.39
N MET A 410 -1.10 30.35 33.94
CA MET A 410 -2.19 30.35 32.96
C MET A 410 -3.34 31.26 33.43
N SER A 411 -3.70 31.20 34.70
CA SER A 411 -4.68 32.11 35.33
C SER A 411 -4.42 33.60 35.08
N GLU A 412 -3.17 34.08 35.05
CA GLU A 412 -2.86 35.49 34.74
C GLU A 412 -3.02 35.80 33.24
N ILE A 413 -2.66 34.86 32.37
CA ILE A 413 -2.85 34.99 30.91
C ILE A 413 -4.34 35.10 30.60
N LEU A 414 -5.17 34.19 31.14
CA LEU A 414 -6.62 34.21 30.99
C LEU A 414 -7.25 35.51 31.54
N GLN A 415 -6.76 36.03 32.68
CA GLN A 415 -7.25 37.29 33.24
C GLN A 415 -6.91 38.51 32.38
N ASN A 416 -5.70 38.58 31.81
CA ASN A 416 -5.31 39.68 30.93
C ASN A 416 -6.15 39.69 29.63
N GLU A 417 -6.36 38.54 29.00
CA GLU A 417 -7.25 38.39 27.83
C GLU A 417 -8.70 38.78 28.16
N SER A 418 -9.19 38.37 29.34
CA SER A 418 -10.53 38.74 29.81
C SER A 418 -10.70 40.26 30.04
N GLN A 419 -9.64 40.98 30.42
CA GLN A 419 -9.69 42.42 30.62
C GLN A 419 -9.63 43.19 29.29
N ALA A 420 -8.92 42.68 28.28
CA ALA A 420 -8.81 43.31 26.97
C ALA A 420 -10.14 43.27 26.17
N ASN A 421 -10.78 42.09 26.11
CA ASN A 421 -11.88 41.84 25.15
C ASN A 421 -13.31 41.93 25.73
N LYS A 422 -13.48 42.22 27.03
CA LYS A 422 -14.79 42.31 27.77
C LYS A 422 -15.66 41.05 27.80
N THR A 423 -15.51 40.14 26.84
CA THR A 423 -16.15 38.81 26.81
C THR A 423 -15.13 37.78 26.33
N PHE A 424 -15.08 36.65 27.01
CA PHE A 424 -14.08 35.60 26.80
C PHE A 424 -14.37 34.80 25.51
N ASP A 425 -13.48 34.85 24.52
CA ASP A 425 -13.61 33.98 23.34
C ASP A 425 -13.10 32.57 23.65
N ARG A 426 -14.06 31.71 24.01
CA ARG A 426 -13.81 30.31 24.41
C ARG A 426 -13.14 29.48 23.32
N GLN A 427 -13.30 29.84 22.04
CA GLN A 427 -12.74 29.07 20.93
C GLN A 427 -11.26 29.40 20.69
N GLU A 428 -10.86 30.66 20.78
CA GLU A 428 -9.47 31.09 20.60
C GLU A 428 -8.57 30.64 21.76
N VAL A 429 -9.05 30.80 22.99
CA VAL A 429 -8.33 30.40 24.21
C VAL A 429 -8.16 28.88 24.30
N GLY A 430 -9.07 28.10 23.69
CA GLY A 430 -8.96 26.64 23.59
C GLY A 430 -7.67 26.18 22.90
N HIS A 431 -7.29 26.83 21.78
CA HIS A 431 -6.03 26.54 21.09
C HIS A 431 -4.80 26.91 21.91
N LEU A 432 -4.83 28.02 22.65
CA LEU A 432 -3.73 28.44 23.50
C LEU A 432 -3.46 27.44 24.64
N ILE A 433 -4.52 27.04 25.36
CA ILE A 433 -4.45 26.00 26.40
C ILE A 433 -3.93 24.68 25.81
N PHE A 434 -4.40 24.30 24.61
CA PHE A 434 -3.96 23.08 23.94
C PHE A 434 -2.46 23.13 23.59
N ALA A 435 -1.96 24.26 23.06
CA ALA A 435 -0.54 24.45 22.76
C ALA A 435 0.34 24.36 24.03
N HIS A 436 -0.06 25.00 25.13
CA HIS A 436 0.68 24.94 26.40
C HIS A 436 0.66 23.52 27.00
N THR A 437 -0.46 22.81 26.87
CA THR A 437 -0.55 21.40 27.29
C THR A 437 0.38 20.50 26.46
N MET A 438 0.46 20.73 25.14
CA MET A 438 1.41 20.03 24.27
C MET A 438 2.87 20.35 24.61
N PHE A 439 3.17 21.58 25.01
CA PHE A 439 4.53 22.00 25.43
C PHE A 439 5.00 21.19 26.64
N HIS A 440 4.20 21.13 27.71
CA HIS A 440 4.52 20.32 28.87
C HIS A 440 4.53 18.81 28.56
N LEU A 441 3.65 18.32 27.67
CA LEU A 441 3.66 16.93 27.20
C LEU A 441 4.99 16.58 26.49
N CYS A 442 5.49 17.46 25.62
CA CYS A 442 6.78 17.26 24.95
C CYS A 442 7.93 17.18 25.98
N HIS A 443 7.93 18.02 27.01
CA HIS A 443 8.90 17.91 28.11
C HIS A 443 8.74 16.61 28.91
N CYS A 444 7.49 16.18 29.20
CA CYS A 444 7.20 14.93 29.89
C CYS A 444 7.70 13.71 29.11
N LEU A 445 7.45 13.64 27.80
CA LEU A 445 7.91 12.54 26.94
C LEU A 445 9.43 12.54 26.77
N LEU A 446 10.02 13.70 26.47
CA LEU A 446 11.46 13.84 26.23
C LEU A 446 12.30 13.50 27.48
N ASN A 447 11.75 13.77 28.67
CA ASN A 447 12.41 13.55 29.96
C ASN A 447 11.80 12.40 30.77
N HIS A 448 10.93 11.56 30.17
CA HIS A 448 10.27 10.46 30.87
C HIS A 448 11.32 9.47 31.42
N PRO A 449 11.26 9.05 32.70
CA PRO A 449 12.32 8.26 33.34
C PRO A 449 12.75 7.01 32.54
N PHE A 450 11.77 6.25 32.03
CA PHE A 450 12.02 5.09 31.18
C PHE A 450 12.63 5.43 29.81
N LEU A 451 12.22 6.54 29.17
CA LEU A 451 12.71 6.92 27.84
C LEU A 451 14.14 7.48 27.91
N VAL A 452 14.41 8.31 28.93
CA VAL A 452 15.77 8.79 29.25
C VAL A 452 16.68 7.59 29.51
N ARG A 453 16.24 6.62 30.32
CA ARG A 453 16.96 5.35 30.52
C ARG A 453 17.31 4.65 29.21
N LEU A 454 16.33 4.45 28.30
CA LEU A 454 16.57 3.75 27.03
C LEU A 454 17.63 4.45 26.16
N ARG A 455 17.73 5.78 26.23
CA ARG A 455 18.74 6.57 25.51
C ARG A 455 20.10 6.55 26.22
N LEU A 456 20.14 6.65 27.54
CA LEU A 456 21.38 6.68 28.33
C LEU A 456 22.09 5.32 28.40
N LYS A 457 21.35 4.20 28.32
CA LYS A 457 21.89 2.83 28.47
C LYS A 457 23.06 2.53 27.51
N VAL A 458 23.07 3.14 26.33
CA VAL A 458 24.12 2.98 25.31
C VAL A 458 25.46 3.56 25.76
N PHE A 459 25.42 4.64 26.54
CA PHE A 459 26.62 5.34 27.02
C PHE A 459 27.14 4.78 28.35
N GLY A 460 26.28 4.08 29.12
CA GLY A 460 26.63 3.45 30.39
C GLY A 460 27.25 4.45 31.37
N SER A 461 28.41 4.11 31.93
CA SER A 461 29.14 4.96 32.88
C SER A 461 29.65 6.30 32.32
N LYS A 462 29.52 6.55 31.01
CA LYS A 462 29.84 7.85 30.39
C LYS A 462 28.72 8.87 30.51
N ALA A 463 27.52 8.48 30.96
CA ALA A 463 26.39 9.39 31.15
C ALA A 463 26.58 10.27 32.40
N PRO A 464 26.53 11.61 32.31
CA PRO A 464 26.63 12.47 33.47
C PRO A 464 25.44 12.29 34.42
N ALA A 465 25.72 12.06 35.71
CA ALA A 465 24.69 11.98 36.75
C ALA A 465 23.90 13.29 36.87
N SER A 466 24.54 14.45 36.68
CA SER A 466 23.91 15.77 36.67
C SER A 466 22.92 15.97 35.52
N PHE A 467 23.21 15.42 34.33
CA PHE A 467 22.27 15.42 33.21
C PHE A 467 21.05 14.56 33.56
N SER A 468 21.28 13.36 34.06
CA SER A 468 20.23 12.41 34.45
C SER A 468 19.30 13.00 35.51
N ALA A 469 19.86 13.55 36.59
CA ALA A 469 19.10 14.20 37.66
C ALA A 469 18.28 15.39 37.14
N ARG A 470 18.86 16.26 36.31
CA ARG A 470 18.16 17.40 35.71
C ARG A 470 17.02 16.96 34.81
N SER A 471 17.22 15.97 33.93
CA SER A 471 16.15 15.44 33.09
C SER A 471 14.99 14.90 33.92
N LEU A 472 15.26 14.04 34.90
CA LEU A 472 14.23 13.46 35.76
C LEU A 472 13.48 14.53 36.59
N GLN A 473 14.14 15.62 36.97
CA GLN A 473 13.49 16.78 37.58
C GLN A 473 12.58 17.51 36.58
N VAL A 474 13.09 17.91 35.41
CA VAL A 474 12.31 18.61 34.36
C VAL A 474 11.07 17.83 33.96
N GLY A 475 11.16 16.50 33.87
CA GLY A 475 10.01 15.62 33.60
C GLY A 475 8.93 15.66 34.69
N ARG A 476 9.32 15.65 35.97
CA ARG A 476 8.38 15.77 37.10
C ARG A 476 7.75 17.16 37.20
N ASP A 477 8.55 18.21 37.05
CA ASP A 477 8.06 19.59 37.17
C ASP A 477 7.06 19.93 36.05
N ASN A 478 7.32 19.48 34.81
CA ASN A 478 6.37 19.62 33.71
C ASN A 478 5.10 18.75 33.87
N ALA A 479 5.19 17.57 34.51
CA ALA A 479 4.00 16.75 34.78
C ALA A 479 3.03 17.40 35.78
N ARG A 480 3.55 18.23 36.71
CA ARG A 480 2.73 19.06 37.60
C ARG A 480 2.14 20.27 36.86
N GLN A 481 2.99 21.05 36.19
CA GLN A 481 2.57 22.24 35.43
C GLN A 481 1.52 21.92 34.36
N LEU A 482 1.60 20.74 33.71
CA LEU A 482 0.56 20.26 32.80
C LEU A 482 -0.80 20.17 33.49
N MET A 483 -0.87 19.64 34.70
CA MET A 483 -2.11 19.54 35.48
C MET A 483 -2.56 20.91 36.02
N ASP A 484 -1.62 21.78 36.42
CA ASP A 484 -1.93 23.15 36.84
C ASP A 484 -2.57 23.95 35.70
N VAL A 485 -2.02 23.90 34.48
CA VAL A 485 -2.60 24.54 33.29
C VAL A 485 -4.04 24.08 33.02
N LEU A 486 -4.32 22.78 33.13
CA LEU A 486 -5.66 22.23 32.92
C LEU A 486 -6.63 22.55 34.06
N ARG A 487 -6.13 22.62 35.32
CA ARG A 487 -6.93 23.03 36.49
C ARG A 487 -7.29 24.50 36.42
N ASP A 488 -6.29 25.39 36.27
CA ASP A 488 -6.47 26.83 36.14
C ASP A 488 -7.47 27.17 35.02
N ALA A 489 -7.35 26.51 33.85
CA ALA A 489 -8.30 26.66 32.76
C ALA A 489 -9.73 26.25 33.16
N SER A 490 -9.90 25.09 33.81
CA SER A 490 -11.20 24.60 34.24
C SER A 490 -11.84 25.46 35.34
N GLU A 491 -11.04 26.01 36.26
CA GLU A 491 -11.50 26.89 37.35
C GLU A 491 -11.95 28.26 36.81
N ASN A 492 -11.30 28.76 35.76
CA ASN A 492 -11.71 29.98 35.05
C ASN A 492 -12.82 29.71 34.01
N GLY A 493 -13.45 28.53 34.02
CA GLY A 493 -14.61 28.20 33.19
C GLY A 493 -14.31 27.92 31.71
N CYS A 494 -13.05 27.62 31.36
CA CYS A 494 -12.69 27.17 30.01
C CYS A 494 -13.05 25.68 29.82
N GLN A 495 -13.39 25.31 28.59
CA GLN A 495 -13.67 23.91 28.23
C GLN A 495 -12.37 23.12 28.08
N VAL A 496 -12.17 22.13 28.95
CA VAL A 496 -11.01 21.21 28.92
C VAL A 496 -11.49 19.82 28.49
N GLU A 497 -12.18 19.75 27.34
CA GLU A 497 -12.93 18.56 26.89
C GLU A 497 -12.33 17.86 25.66
N SER A 498 -11.26 18.39 25.06
CA SER A 498 -10.56 17.74 23.93
C SER A 498 -10.10 16.33 24.29
N SER A 499 -10.34 15.37 23.39
CA SER A 499 -10.00 13.96 23.59
C SER A 499 -8.52 13.72 23.87
N PHE A 500 -7.63 14.51 23.25
CA PHE A 500 -6.19 14.31 23.40
C PHE A 500 -5.67 14.72 24.78
N TYR A 501 -6.42 15.53 25.56
CA TYR A 501 -6.07 15.80 26.95
C TYR A 501 -6.00 14.52 27.80
N ALA A 502 -6.78 13.49 27.47
CA ALA A 502 -6.70 12.20 28.17
C ALA A 502 -5.30 11.56 28.04
N TYR A 503 -4.66 11.64 26.87
CA TYR A 503 -3.28 11.17 26.69
C TYR A 503 -2.29 12.02 27.49
N CYS A 504 -2.42 13.36 27.42
CA CYS A 504 -1.57 14.28 28.18
C CYS A 504 -1.61 13.99 29.70
N ILE A 505 -2.82 13.81 30.25
CA ILE A 505 -3.05 13.51 31.66
C ILE A 505 -2.54 12.10 32.02
N ALA A 506 -2.70 11.11 31.14
CA ALA A 506 -2.19 9.75 31.38
C ALA A 506 -0.65 9.70 31.46
N ILE A 507 0.06 10.45 30.60
CA ILE A 507 1.52 10.58 30.65
C ILE A 507 1.97 11.29 31.94
N ALA A 508 1.35 12.42 32.29
CA ALA A 508 1.65 13.15 33.53
C ALA A 508 1.37 12.29 34.78
N GLY A 509 0.24 11.59 34.79
CA GLY A 509 -0.14 10.64 35.84
C GLY A 509 0.86 9.49 35.99
N GLY A 510 1.38 8.94 34.90
CA GLY A 510 2.42 7.91 34.92
C GLY A 510 3.72 8.40 35.58
N VAL A 511 4.16 9.62 35.26
CA VAL A 511 5.33 10.26 35.89
C VAL A 511 5.08 10.54 37.38
N ASN A 512 3.93 11.11 37.72
CA ASN A 512 3.55 11.39 39.11
C ASN A 512 3.41 10.10 39.95
N SER A 513 2.92 9.01 39.35
CA SER A 513 2.85 7.70 39.98
C SER A 513 4.23 7.16 40.37
N LEU A 514 5.20 7.22 39.45
CA LEU A 514 6.59 6.83 39.75
C LEU A 514 7.17 7.69 40.88
N ALA A 515 6.92 9.01 40.85
CA ALA A 515 7.41 9.95 41.85
C ALA A 515 6.84 9.68 43.25
N SER A 516 5.55 9.38 43.36
CA SER A 516 4.88 9.09 44.63
C SER A 516 5.50 7.89 45.36
N HIS A 517 5.94 6.85 44.64
CA HIS A 517 6.59 5.69 45.25
C HIS A 517 8.09 5.87 45.52
N PHE A 518 8.76 6.74 44.77
CA PHE A 518 10.17 7.07 45.01
C PHE A 518 10.34 7.87 46.30
N GLU A 519 9.51 8.90 46.51
CA GLU A 519 9.61 9.75 47.71
C GLU A 519 9.18 9.01 48.98
N HIS A 520 8.24 8.06 48.90
CA HIS A 520 7.91 7.13 49.99
C HIS A 520 9.12 6.28 50.44
N GLN A 521 10.14 6.07 49.59
CA GLN A 521 11.36 5.33 49.96
C GLN A 521 12.46 6.22 50.58
N GLN A 522 12.36 7.55 50.47
CA GLN A 522 13.41 8.49 50.90
C GLN A 522 13.12 9.26 52.20
N ALA A 523 11.92 9.12 52.77
CA ALA A 523 11.54 9.54 54.13
C ALA A 523 11.63 11.04 54.49
N GLU A 524 12.05 11.93 53.58
CA GLU A 524 12.12 13.39 53.82
C GLU A 524 11.35 14.19 52.75
N CYS A 525 10.35 14.97 53.20
CA CYS A 525 9.60 16.05 52.52
C CYS A 525 8.35 15.72 51.64
N SER A 526 7.34 16.60 51.76
CA SER A 526 6.11 16.81 50.94
C SER A 526 5.36 15.63 50.28
N GLN A 527 5.17 14.53 51.02
CA GLN A 527 4.35 13.39 50.60
C GLN A 527 2.89 13.74 50.19
N SER A 528 2.35 14.87 50.65
CA SER A 528 1.00 15.35 50.30
C SER A 528 0.83 15.66 48.82
N ASP A 529 1.84 16.29 48.20
CA ASP A 529 1.62 17.09 47.01
C ASP A 529 1.62 16.21 45.75
N ILE A 530 2.53 15.23 45.67
CA ILE A 530 2.55 14.28 44.53
C ILE A 530 1.36 13.33 44.58
N SER A 531 0.99 12.86 45.77
CA SER A 531 -0.23 12.05 45.93
C SER A 531 -1.48 12.84 45.53
N TYR A 532 -1.54 14.15 45.79
CA TYR A 532 -2.57 15.03 45.25
C TYR A 532 -2.55 15.07 43.71
N TYR A 533 -1.41 15.38 43.07
CA TYR A 533 -1.34 15.44 41.60
C TYR A 533 -1.71 14.12 40.90
N PHE A 534 -1.33 12.96 41.45
CA PHE A 534 -1.73 11.67 40.89
C PHE A 534 -3.25 11.44 40.97
N ASN A 535 -3.87 11.76 42.11
CA ASN A 535 -5.32 11.66 42.28
C ASN A 535 -6.08 12.66 41.40
N GLU A 536 -5.54 13.86 41.19
CA GLU A 536 -6.08 14.82 40.21
C GLU A 536 -6.02 14.28 38.78
N CYS A 537 -4.93 13.60 38.37
CA CYS A 537 -4.86 12.94 37.06
C CYS A 537 -5.98 11.88 36.90
N LEU A 538 -6.15 10.99 37.88
CA LEU A 538 -7.24 9.98 37.85
C LEU A 538 -8.64 10.63 37.87
N GLY A 539 -8.82 11.68 38.67
CA GLY A 539 -10.07 12.45 38.72
C GLY A 539 -10.39 13.11 37.37
N ALA A 540 -9.41 13.73 36.72
CA ALA A 540 -9.56 14.35 35.41
C ALA A 540 -9.86 13.33 34.30
N LEU A 541 -9.16 12.18 34.28
CA LEU A 541 -9.47 11.08 33.36
C LEU A 541 -10.89 10.54 33.59
N SER A 542 -11.31 10.42 34.85
CA SER A 542 -12.67 9.97 35.21
C SER A 542 -13.76 10.97 34.80
N ARG A 543 -13.45 12.27 34.78
CA ARG A 543 -14.33 13.30 34.19
C ARG A 543 -14.43 13.13 32.68
N LEU A 544 -13.29 13.00 31.97
CA LEU A 544 -13.24 12.79 30.52
C LEU A 544 -13.85 11.46 30.06
N ALA A 545 -13.79 10.40 30.89
CA ALA A 545 -14.36 9.08 30.60
C ALA A 545 -15.88 9.11 30.33
N LYS A 546 -16.60 10.12 30.86
CA LYS A 546 -18.03 10.35 30.59
C LYS A 546 -18.32 10.75 29.14
N LEU A 547 -17.34 11.32 28.45
CA LEU A 547 -17.41 11.82 27.06
C LEU A 547 -16.66 10.90 26.08
N TRP A 548 -15.64 10.22 26.58
CA TRP A 548 -14.60 9.57 25.79
C TRP A 548 -14.25 8.18 26.33
N VAL A 549 -14.65 7.13 25.61
CA VAL A 549 -14.40 5.72 25.99
C VAL A 549 -12.91 5.45 26.24
N HIS A 550 -12.04 5.91 25.34
CA HIS A 550 -10.58 5.75 25.50
C HIS A 550 -10.01 6.44 26.75
N ALA A 551 -10.62 7.50 27.27
CA ALA A 551 -10.17 8.14 28.52
C ALA A 551 -10.50 7.27 29.75
N GLY A 552 -11.62 6.53 29.72
CA GLY A 552 -11.92 5.51 30.71
C GLY A 552 -10.90 4.36 30.68
N ASN A 553 -10.53 3.90 29.49
CA ASN A 553 -9.47 2.89 29.31
C ASN A 553 -8.11 3.36 29.88
N MET A 554 -7.78 4.65 29.71
CA MET A 554 -6.58 5.26 30.27
C MET A 554 -6.63 5.36 31.79
N ALA A 555 -7.79 5.71 32.38
CA ALA A 555 -7.96 5.76 33.83
C ALA A 555 -7.69 4.38 34.48
N VAL A 556 -8.26 3.31 33.91
CA VAL A 556 -8.04 1.93 34.36
C VAL A 556 -6.55 1.56 34.29
N ARG A 557 -5.89 1.78 33.14
CA ARG A 557 -4.46 1.48 33.01
C ARG A 557 -3.57 2.28 33.94
N LEU A 558 -3.87 3.57 34.15
CA LEU A 558 -3.11 4.40 35.09
C LEU A 558 -3.24 3.88 36.54
N GLN A 559 -4.43 3.41 36.92
CA GLN A 559 -4.67 2.80 38.23
C GLN A 559 -3.97 1.44 38.38
N GLU A 560 -4.03 0.57 37.37
CA GLU A 560 -3.30 -0.70 37.33
C GLU A 560 -1.79 -0.49 37.42
N PHE A 561 -1.26 0.45 36.63
CA PHE A 561 0.15 0.82 36.65
C PHE A 561 0.58 1.37 38.00
N HIS A 562 -0.23 2.20 38.65
CA HIS A 562 0.08 2.76 39.96
C HIS A 562 0.36 1.67 41.00
N ASN A 563 -0.51 0.66 41.07
CA ASN A 563 -0.34 -0.50 41.96
C ASN A 563 1.00 -1.23 41.74
N MET A 564 1.49 -1.26 40.49
CA MET A 564 2.77 -1.90 40.12
C MET A 564 3.98 -0.95 40.19
N SER A 565 3.77 0.37 40.20
CA SER A 565 4.81 1.38 39.97
C SER A 565 5.90 1.43 41.04
N HIS A 566 5.65 0.86 42.23
CA HIS A 566 6.66 0.61 43.26
C HIS A 566 7.87 -0.22 42.74
N GLN A 567 7.64 -1.11 41.77
CA GLN A 567 8.68 -1.94 41.13
C GLN A 567 9.61 -1.12 40.24
N PHE A 568 9.17 0.07 39.81
CA PHE A 568 9.87 0.94 38.86
C PHE A 568 10.36 2.24 39.49
N ALA A 569 10.16 2.44 40.81
CA ALA A 569 10.58 3.65 41.53
C ALA A 569 12.08 3.95 41.40
N GLY A 570 12.93 2.91 41.26
CA GLY A 570 14.36 3.06 41.00
C GLY A 570 14.73 3.79 39.69
N LEU A 571 13.78 3.98 38.77
CA LEU A 571 13.96 4.81 37.56
C LEU A 571 14.07 6.31 37.86
N LEU A 572 13.70 6.75 39.07
CA LEU A 572 13.88 8.16 39.49
C LEU A 572 15.18 8.40 40.26
N ASP A 573 15.92 7.34 40.61
CA ASP A 573 17.26 7.44 41.18
C ASP A 573 18.29 7.61 40.04
N PRO A 574 19.02 8.74 39.95
CA PRO A 574 20.06 8.93 38.93
C PRO A 574 21.17 7.87 38.97
N THR A 575 21.36 7.20 40.12
CA THR A 575 22.37 6.14 40.29
C THR A 575 21.87 4.77 39.84
N ARG A 576 20.56 4.48 39.95
CA ARG A 576 19.95 3.19 39.57
C ARG A 576 19.23 3.20 38.23
N LEU A 577 19.03 4.36 37.62
CA LEU A 577 18.46 4.56 36.27
C LEU A 577 19.03 3.59 35.20
N MET A 578 20.27 3.12 35.38
CA MET A 578 20.97 2.23 34.45
C MET A 578 20.87 0.73 34.76
N GLU A 579 20.38 0.30 35.93
CA GLU A 579 20.18 -1.12 36.30
C GLU A 579 19.32 -1.88 35.26
N ASP A 580 19.60 -3.16 34.98
CA ASP A 580 18.88 -3.89 33.93
C ASP A 580 17.40 -4.13 34.28
N LEU A 581 16.52 -3.91 33.30
CA LEU A 581 15.08 -4.21 33.38
C LEU A 581 14.80 -5.40 32.48
N ASP A 582 14.04 -6.38 32.99
CA ASP A 582 13.58 -7.51 32.19
C ASP A 582 12.61 -7.05 31.06
N PRO A 583 12.42 -7.86 30.00
CA PRO A 583 11.57 -7.47 28.88
C PRO A 583 10.09 -7.25 29.23
N ALA A 584 9.55 -7.91 30.25
CA ALA A 584 8.13 -7.75 30.63
C ALA A 584 7.92 -6.40 31.34
N SER A 585 8.82 -6.03 32.26
CA SER A 585 8.86 -4.69 32.87
C SER A 585 8.96 -3.58 31.83
N GLN A 586 9.76 -3.77 30.76
CA GLN A 586 9.86 -2.79 29.68
C GLN A 586 8.53 -2.65 28.89
N GLU A 587 7.81 -3.74 28.63
CA GLU A 587 6.51 -3.66 27.96
C GLU A 587 5.41 -3.04 28.82
N ILE A 588 5.44 -3.25 30.15
CA ILE A 588 4.56 -2.54 31.10
C ILE A 588 4.81 -1.02 31.01
N LEU A 589 6.07 -0.59 31.05
CA LEU A 589 6.42 0.83 30.93
C LEU A 589 6.06 1.40 29.54
N TRP A 590 6.21 0.64 28.45
CA TRP A 590 5.74 1.06 27.13
C TRP A 590 4.21 1.19 27.04
N SER A 591 3.46 0.35 27.75
CA SER A 591 1.99 0.38 27.75
C SER A 591 1.40 1.66 28.34
N MET A 592 2.19 2.39 29.15
CA MET A 592 1.85 3.69 29.72
C MET A 592 2.33 4.89 28.89
N ILE A 593 2.97 4.68 27.73
CA ILE A 593 3.52 5.76 26.88
C ILE A 593 2.93 5.75 25.48
N ASP A 594 2.58 4.57 24.96
CA ASP A 594 1.98 4.40 23.64
C ASP A 594 0.49 4.81 23.64
N TYR A 595 0.12 5.90 22.96
CA TYR A 595 -1.25 6.44 22.92
C TYR A 595 -2.28 5.40 22.44
N GLY A 596 -1.91 4.59 21.45
CA GLY A 596 -2.77 3.55 20.90
C GLY A 596 -3.01 2.40 21.87
N THR A 597 -2.01 2.04 22.68
CA THR A 597 -2.13 1.03 23.73
C THR A 597 -2.90 1.58 24.92
N LEU A 598 -2.61 2.81 25.35
CA LEU A 598 -3.32 3.52 26.42
C LEU A 598 -4.81 3.69 26.16
N GLY A 599 -5.20 4.03 24.92
CA GLY A 599 -6.60 4.26 24.54
C GLY A 599 -7.39 2.99 24.16
N ALA A 600 -6.73 1.87 23.90
CA ALA A 600 -7.39 0.60 23.56
C ALA A 600 -8.17 0.04 24.76
N ASP A 601 -9.15 -0.83 24.53
CA ASP A 601 -9.85 -1.58 25.58
C ASP A 601 -8.85 -2.36 26.47
N PRO A 602 -8.93 -2.30 27.82
CA PRO A 602 -8.01 -3.00 28.73
C PRO A 602 -8.30 -4.50 28.88
N GLU A 603 -9.57 -4.93 28.81
CA GLU A 603 -9.95 -6.35 28.91
C GLU A 603 -9.55 -7.13 27.66
N LYS A 604 -9.63 -6.47 26.50
CA LYS A 604 -8.95 -6.93 25.28
C LYS A 604 -7.45 -6.81 25.50
N ARG A 605 -6.83 -7.89 26.00
CA ARG A 605 -5.37 -8.03 26.23
C ARG A 605 -4.61 -7.15 25.23
N PRO A 606 -3.76 -6.22 25.71
CA PRO A 606 -3.01 -5.36 24.81
C PRO A 606 -2.30 -6.25 23.79
N LEU A 607 -2.33 -5.84 22.53
CA LEU A 607 -1.80 -6.60 21.41
C LEU A 607 -0.29 -6.80 21.59
N THR A 608 0.09 -7.82 22.37
CA THR A 608 1.44 -8.40 22.45
C THR A 608 1.93 -8.50 21.02
N THR A 609 3.00 -7.76 20.71
CA THR A 609 3.43 -7.37 19.37
C THR A 609 3.10 -8.44 18.34
N ARG A 610 1.99 -8.22 17.61
CA ARG A 610 1.34 -9.24 16.77
C ARG A 610 2.16 -9.43 15.49
N THR A 611 3.27 -10.14 15.65
CA THR A 611 4.21 -10.61 14.62
C THR A 611 3.67 -11.85 13.88
N GLY A 612 2.49 -12.34 14.27
CA GLY A 612 1.58 -13.00 13.35
C GLY A 612 0.69 -11.95 12.68
N MET A 613 0.68 -11.90 11.34
CA MET A 613 -0.30 -11.10 10.60
C MET A 613 -1.71 -11.31 11.19
N PRO A 614 -2.51 -10.25 11.43
CA PRO A 614 -3.94 -10.47 11.43
C PRO A 614 -4.29 -11.08 10.07
N ASN A 615 -4.99 -12.21 10.07
CA ASN A 615 -5.47 -12.80 8.82
C ASN A 615 -6.23 -11.71 8.06
N LEU A 616 -5.67 -11.24 6.94
CA LEU A 616 -6.45 -10.49 5.99
C LEU A 616 -7.58 -11.44 5.56
N PRO A 617 -8.87 -11.09 5.71
CA PRO A 617 -9.87 -11.75 4.89
C PRO A 617 -9.45 -11.53 3.44
N SER A 618 -9.42 -12.61 2.66
CA SER A 618 -9.12 -12.52 1.24
C SER A 618 -10.18 -11.64 0.54
N PRO A 619 -9.94 -11.17 -0.71
CA PRO A 619 -10.87 -10.28 -1.44
C PRO A 619 -12.20 -10.93 -1.87
N THR A 620 -12.77 -11.85 -1.08
CA THR A 620 -13.94 -12.68 -1.39
C THR A 620 -15.14 -12.47 -0.45
N SER A 621 -15.08 -11.48 0.45
CA SER A 621 -16.17 -11.17 1.40
C SER A 621 -16.98 -9.90 1.09
N TRP A 622 -16.89 -9.37 -0.14
CA TRP A 622 -17.87 -8.39 -0.65
C TRP A 622 -19.11 -9.10 -1.20
N ALA A 623 -19.81 -9.82 -0.33
CA ALA A 623 -21.13 -10.36 -0.62
C ALA A 623 -22.17 -9.25 -0.40
N ILE A 624 -22.47 -8.49 -1.46
CA ILE A 624 -23.65 -7.63 -1.49
C ILE A 624 -24.89 -8.55 -1.45
N GLY A 625 -25.89 -8.17 -0.66
CA GLY A 625 -27.01 -9.03 -0.26
C GLY A 625 -27.75 -9.69 -1.43
N SER A 626 -27.95 -11.01 -1.32
CA SER A 626 -28.71 -11.81 -2.27
C SER A 626 -30.14 -12.04 -1.75
N ASP A 627 -30.94 -10.96 -1.71
CA ASP A 627 -32.37 -11.01 -1.36
C ASP A 627 -33.25 -10.50 -2.53
N ILE A 628 -33.00 -11.01 -3.73
CA ILE A 628 -33.95 -10.95 -4.86
C ILE A 628 -33.92 -12.30 -5.60
N LEU A 629 -34.67 -13.27 -5.08
CA LEU A 629 -35.47 -14.29 -5.83
C LEU A 629 -35.92 -15.39 -4.85
N GLY A 630 -37.23 -15.46 -4.61
CA GLY A 630 -37.82 -16.46 -3.71
C GLY A 630 -38.24 -17.77 -4.39
N ASN A 631 -38.55 -18.73 -3.52
CA ASN A 631 -39.38 -19.93 -3.69
C ASN A 631 -38.83 -21.22 -4.33
N ALA A 632 -38.63 -22.18 -3.41
CA ALA A 632 -39.10 -23.58 -3.43
C ALA A 632 -38.44 -24.57 -4.42
N THR A 633 -37.92 -25.72 -3.96
CA THR A 633 -38.73 -26.83 -3.42
C THR A 633 -37.98 -27.82 -2.47
N SER A 634 -38.60 -28.09 -1.31
CA SER A 634 -38.71 -29.37 -0.56
C SER A 634 -37.51 -30.33 -0.29
N ARG A 635 -37.26 -30.54 1.02
CA ARG A 635 -37.02 -31.83 1.75
C ARG A 635 -35.91 -32.77 1.24
N PHE A 636 -34.88 -33.11 2.04
CA PHE A 636 -35.01 -34.01 3.21
C PHE A 636 -33.84 -33.89 4.23
N GLU A 637 -34.20 -33.97 5.51
CA GLU A 637 -33.49 -34.38 6.75
C GLU A 637 -31.95 -34.49 6.84
N GLY A 638 -31.37 -33.89 7.90
CA GLY A 638 -30.19 -34.44 8.58
C GLY A 638 -29.19 -33.47 9.24
N GLY A 639 -29.40 -33.08 10.51
CA GLY A 639 -28.32 -32.64 11.42
C GLY A 639 -28.27 -31.15 11.82
N ASN A 640 -29.02 -30.77 12.86
CA ASN A 640 -28.93 -29.44 13.49
C ASN A 640 -27.78 -29.33 14.50
N VAL A 641 -27.00 -28.24 14.40
CA VAL A 641 -26.48 -27.50 15.57
C VAL A 641 -26.64 -26.00 15.26
N ASP A 642 -27.63 -25.38 15.90
CA ASP A 642 -27.88 -23.93 15.83
C ASP A 642 -26.88 -23.17 16.72
N ILE A 643 -26.24 -22.12 16.19
CA ILE A 643 -25.24 -21.30 16.92
C ILE A 643 -25.63 -19.80 16.93
N PHE A 644 -26.92 -19.46 16.81
CA PHE A 644 -27.40 -18.08 17.01
C PHE A 644 -28.74 -18.02 17.76
N GLY A 645 -28.70 -18.17 19.08
CA GLY A 645 -29.86 -18.06 19.97
C GLY A 645 -29.58 -17.26 21.24
N GLY A 646 -29.65 -15.92 21.15
CA GLY A 646 -29.61 -14.97 22.28
C GLY A 646 -28.28 -14.86 23.04
N LEU A 647 -28.07 -13.89 23.93
CA LEU A 647 -28.82 -12.66 24.29
C LEU A 647 -27.86 -11.75 25.10
N THR A 648 -28.24 -10.50 25.40
CA THR A 648 -27.54 -9.64 26.38
C THR A 648 -28.12 -9.90 27.81
N PRO A 649 -27.78 -9.18 28.92
CA PRO A 649 -27.12 -9.84 30.05
C PRO A 649 -27.84 -9.73 31.43
N ALA A 650 -27.77 -10.77 32.28
CA ALA A 650 -28.11 -10.64 33.71
C ALA A 650 -27.49 -11.69 34.67
N MET A 651 -26.84 -11.17 35.71
CA MET A 651 -26.64 -11.64 37.10
C MET A 651 -26.79 -13.13 37.57
N ARG A 652 -25.72 -13.55 38.28
CA ARG A 652 -25.64 -14.15 39.64
C ARG A 652 -25.80 -15.67 39.93
N LEU A 653 -24.80 -16.12 40.71
CA LEU A 653 -24.80 -17.04 41.87
C LEU A 653 -24.82 -18.57 41.68
N ASN A 654 -23.90 -19.20 42.43
CA ASN A 654 -23.89 -20.57 42.95
C ASN A 654 -23.80 -21.74 41.91
N GLU A 655 -23.22 -22.90 42.20
CA GLU A 655 -22.42 -23.41 43.34
C GLU A 655 -21.73 -24.73 42.92
N TYR A 656 -20.59 -25.09 43.54
CA TYR A 656 -20.11 -26.48 43.78
C TYR A 656 -20.04 -27.51 42.59
N ALA A 657 -19.35 -28.64 42.62
CA ALA A 657 -18.35 -29.23 43.51
C ALA A 657 -17.62 -30.38 42.78
N TRP A 658 -16.35 -30.61 43.14
CA TRP A 658 -15.72 -31.93 43.33
C TRP A 658 -15.88 -33.07 42.29
N LEU A 659 -14.77 -33.40 41.63
CA LEU A 659 -14.07 -34.72 41.55
C LEU A 659 -13.18 -34.70 40.28
N SER A 660 -11.89 -35.04 40.30
CA SER A 660 -11.10 -35.77 41.28
C SER A 660 -9.65 -35.24 41.37
N SER A 661 -9.18 -34.98 42.59
CA SER A 661 -7.75 -34.78 42.88
C SER A 661 -7.01 -36.12 43.10
N ALA A 662 -5.67 -36.03 43.08
CA ALA A 662 -4.67 -37.00 43.57
C ALA A 662 -4.19 -38.11 42.62
N ARG A 663 -2.92 -37.97 42.17
CA ARG A 663 -1.77 -38.69 42.78
C ARG A 663 -0.43 -38.01 42.45
N GLN A 664 0.57 -38.30 43.28
CA GLN A 664 1.87 -37.60 43.36
C GLN A 664 3.05 -38.55 43.05
N TYR A 665 4.02 -38.07 42.25
CA TYR A 665 5.46 -38.47 42.19
C TYR A 665 5.81 -39.95 41.81
N PRO A 666 7.09 -40.32 41.51
CA PRO A 666 7.85 -39.92 40.31
C PRO A 666 8.70 -41.05 39.63
N ARG A 667 9.45 -40.67 38.57
CA ARG A 667 10.41 -41.49 37.75
C ARG A 667 9.67 -42.45 36.78
N SER A 668 10.23 -42.86 35.63
CA SER A 668 11.61 -42.79 35.12
C SER A 668 11.69 -42.59 33.59
N VAL A 669 12.88 -42.21 33.13
CA VAL A 669 13.42 -42.25 31.74
C VAL A 669 12.73 -43.25 30.79
N ARG A 670 12.29 -42.75 29.63
CA ARG A 670 12.34 -43.48 28.36
C ARG A 670 12.65 -42.52 27.22
N SER A 671 13.54 -42.93 26.32
CA SER A 671 13.84 -42.21 25.08
C SER A 671 12.79 -42.51 24.04
N ASP A 672 12.24 -41.49 23.39
CA ASP A 672 11.58 -41.65 22.09
C ASP A 672 11.83 -40.43 21.19
N SER A 673 12.07 -40.70 19.92
CA SER A 673 12.44 -39.73 18.90
C SER A 673 11.22 -38.93 18.42
N HIS A 674 11.09 -37.69 18.85
CA HIS A 674 10.11 -36.77 18.27
C HIS A 674 10.57 -36.21 16.91
N PRO A 675 9.68 -36.13 15.90
CA PRO A 675 9.99 -35.45 14.65
C PRO A 675 10.18 -33.94 14.91
N ILE A 676 11.18 -33.35 14.26
CA ILE A 676 11.56 -31.94 14.45
C ILE A 676 10.48 -31.02 13.87
N HIS A 677 9.54 -30.60 14.70
CA HIS A 677 8.58 -29.55 14.37
C HIS A 677 9.29 -28.19 14.41
N PHE A 678 9.77 -27.71 13.26
CA PHE A 678 10.38 -26.37 13.17
C PHE A 678 9.31 -25.28 13.41
N PRO A 679 9.48 -24.40 14.42
CA PRO A 679 8.54 -23.31 14.68
C PRO A 679 8.74 -22.18 13.67
N GLU A 680 7.91 -22.15 12.63
CA GLU A 680 7.98 -21.16 11.55
C GLU A 680 7.76 -19.70 12.03
N GLN A 681 7.17 -19.52 13.22
CA GLN A 681 6.89 -18.21 13.85
C GLN A 681 8.11 -17.57 14.53
N GLU A 682 8.86 -18.31 15.36
CA GLU A 682 10.10 -17.78 15.99
C GLU A 682 11.11 -17.34 14.94
N LEU A 683 11.16 -18.10 13.83
CA LEU A 683 12.00 -17.79 12.71
C LEU A 683 11.62 -16.47 12.02
N LYS A 684 10.33 -16.24 11.76
CA LYS A 684 9.87 -14.97 11.15
C LYS A 684 10.19 -13.77 12.03
N GLN A 685 9.97 -13.86 13.34
CA GLN A 685 10.37 -12.82 14.30
C GLN A 685 11.87 -12.53 14.26
N HIS A 686 12.70 -13.58 14.18
CA HIS A 686 14.16 -13.44 14.05
C HIS A 686 14.62 -12.85 12.71
N ILE A 687 13.86 -13.07 11.63
CA ILE A 687 14.11 -12.50 10.30
C ILE A 687 13.75 -11.02 10.28
N GLU A 688 12.56 -10.65 10.75
CA GLU A 688 12.08 -9.27 10.83
C GLU A 688 12.99 -8.40 11.71
N ALA A 689 13.54 -8.96 12.80
CA ALA A 689 14.52 -8.29 13.65
C ALA A 689 15.89 -8.03 12.98
N MET A 690 16.22 -8.68 11.86
CA MET A 690 17.48 -8.45 11.12
C MET A 690 17.34 -7.44 9.97
N ASP A 691 16.13 -7.05 9.59
CA ASP A 691 15.84 -6.36 8.32
C ASP A 691 15.89 -4.81 8.36
N GLY A 692 16.54 -4.25 9.38
CA GLY A 692 16.88 -2.81 9.49
C GLY A 692 17.93 -2.30 8.48
N LYS A 693 18.09 -2.97 7.33
CA LYS A 693 18.96 -2.57 6.21
C LYS A 693 18.28 -2.95 4.90
N HIS A 694 18.10 -1.99 3.99
CA HIS A 694 17.51 -2.17 2.66
C HIS A 694 17.85 -3.53 2.03
N LEU A 695 16.83 -4.35 1.77
CA LEU A 695 17.01 -5.62 1.10
C LEU A 695 17.66 -5.42 -0.27
N SER A 696 18.77 -6.10 -0.50
CA SER A 696 19.41 -6.09 -1.81
C SER A 696 18.50 -6.77 -2.83
N PRO A 697 18.33 -6.21 -4.05
CA PRO A 697 17.49 -6.82 -5.09
C PRO A 697 17.83 -8.29 -5.40
N TRP A 698 19.07 -8.71 -5.10
CA TRP A 698 19.55 -10.08 -5.22
C TRP A 698 18.79 -11.10 -4.35
N ASN A 699 18.25 -10.73 -3.18
CA ASN A 699 17.54 -11.68 -2.31
C ASN A 699 16.29 -12.25 -3.00
N GLY A 700 15.49 -11.39 -3.63
CA GLY A 700 14.31 -11.80 -4.42
C GLY A 700 14.65 -12.58 -5.69
N VAL A 701 15.85 -12.37 -6.25
CA VAL A 701 16.38 -13.17 -7.37
C VAL A 701 16.74 -14.58 -6.91
N VAL A 702 17.38 -14.71 -5.74
CA VAL A 702 17.75 -16.02 -5.18
C VAL A 702 16.52 -16.79 -4.71
N SER A 703 15.59 -16.16 -3.97
CA SER A 703 14.34 -16.82 -3.54
C SER A 703 13.51 -17.29 -4.75
N GLY A 704 13.31 -16.40 -5.74
CA GLY A 704 12.63 -16.74 -6.98
C GLY A 704 13.31 -17.85 -7.79
N THR A 705 14.66 -17.89 -7.80
CA THR A 705 15.41 -18.94 -8.49
C THR A 705 15.31 -20.29 -7.78
N THR A 706 15.42 -20.33 -6.44
CA THR A 706 15.23 -21.55 -5.66
C THR A 706 13.80 -22.08 -5.78
N ALA A 707 12.78 -21.21 -5.74
CA ALA A 707 11.39 -21.59 -5.98
C ALA A 707 11.17 -22.15 -7.39
N ALA A 708 11.76 -21.53 -8.42
CA ALA A 708 11.70 -22.02 -9.80
C ALA A 708 12.39 -23.40 -9.97
N ILE A 709 13.52 -23.63 -9.30
CA ILE A 709 14.21 -24.93 -9.29
C ILE A 709 13.34 -26.02 -8.65
N LEU A 710 12.75 -25.73 -7.48
CA LEU A 710 11.86 -26.68 -6.77
C LEU A 710 10.60 -26.98 -7.60
N ALA A 711 9.94 -25.96 -8.14
CA ALA A 711 8.78 -26.12 -9.00
C ALA A 711 9.11 -26.90 -10.29
N ASN A 712 10.23 -26.61 -10.96
CA ASN A 712 10.64 -27.35 -12.16
C ASN A 712 11.04 -28.80 -11.83
N THR A 713 11.57 -29.08 -10.64
CA THR A 713 11.85 -30.45 -10.17
C THR A 713 10.55 -31.24 -9.96
N LEU A 714 9.57 -30.68 -9.26
CA LEU A 714 8.27 -31.33 -9.04
C LEU A 714 7.52 -31.63 -10.35
N VAL A 715 7.62 -30.73 -11.33
CA VAL A 715 6.92 -30.84 -12.63
C VAL A 715 7.80 -31.48 -13.72
N TYR A 716 9.02 -31.92 -13.39
CA TYR A 716 9.98 -32.47 -14.35
C TYR A 716 9.46 -33.69 -15.15
N PRO A 717 8.68 -34.63 -14.57
CA PRO A 717 8.09 -35.75 -15.32
C PRO A 717 7.24 -35.33 -16.53
N LEU A 718 6.57 -34.16 -16.47
CA LEU A 718 5.82 -33.65 -17.62
C LEU A 718 6.74 -33.10 -18.73
N ASP A 719 7.94 -32.64 -18.37
CA ASP A 719 8.92 -32.14 -19.34
C ASP A 719 9.54 -33.27 -20.16
N ILE A 720 9.95 -34.37 -19.51
CA ILE A 720 10.52 -35.53 -20.21
C ILE A 720 9.48 -36.26 -21.06
N VAL A 721 8.24 -36.41 -20.56
CA VAL A 721 7.13 -36.99 -21.33
C VAL A 721 6.84 -36.14 -22.56
N LYS A 722 6.80 -34.81 -22.41
CA LYS A 722 6.66 -33.88 -23.54
C LYS A 722 7.82 -34.02 -24.53
N THR A 723 9.08 -33.97 -24.11
CA THR A 723 10.21 -33.92 -25.05
C THR A 723 10.45 -35.25 -25.76
N ARG A 724 10.29 -36.41 -25.08
CA ARG A 724 10.28 -37.72 -25.77
C ARG A 724 9.12 -37.82 -26.77
N LEU A 725 7.91 -37.41 -26.39
CA LEU A 725 6.75 -37.42 -27.28
C LEU A 725 6.93 -36.47 -28.48
N GLN A 726 7.62 -35.34 -28.33
CA GLN A 726 7.91 -34.40 -29.42
C GLN A 726 9.02 -34.86 -30.38
N VAL A 727 9.99 -35.64 -29.89
CA VAL A 727 11.15 -36.09 -30.69
C VAL A 727 10.89 -37.39 -31.44
N GLN A 728 9.95 -38.21 -30.96
CA GLN A 728 9.51 -39.44 -31.61
C GLN A 728 8.72 -39.14 -32.91
N ILE A 729 9.29 -39.54 -34.06
CA ILE A 729 8.64 -39.51 -35.38
C ILE A 729 8.10 -40.92 -35.72
N GLN A 730 6.90 -41.00 -36.29
CA GLN A 730 6.33 -42.22 -36.89
C GLN A 730 6.84 -42.40 -38.32
N LYS A 731 7.26 -43.61 -38.66
CA LYS A 731 7.68 -43.97 -40.02
C LYS A 731 6.48 -44.49 -40.81
N ARG A 732 6.33 -43.99 -42.04
CA ARG A 732 5.38 -44.52 -43.02
C ARG A 732 6.18 -45.29 -44.08
N GLU A 733 6.25 -46.62 -43.93
CA GLU A 733 6.91 -47.47 -44.92
C GLU A 733 5.92 -47.97 -45.96
N LEU A 734 6.14 -47.57 -47.21
CA LEU A 734 5.61 -48.26 -48.38
C LEU A 734 6.44 -49.52 -48.60
N LYS A 735 5.92 -50.69 -48.23
CA LYS A 735 6.49 -51.97 -48.66
C LYS A 735 6.24 -52.16 -50.16
N ALA A 736 7.09 -52.95 -50.82
CA ALA A 736 6.99 -53.27 -52.24
C ALA A 736 5.67 -53.98 -52.67
N ASP A 737 4.85 -54.39 -51.70
CA ASP A 737 3.54 -55.03 -51.87
C ASP A 737 2.36 -54.02 -51.76
N GLY A 738 2.61 -52.72 -51.87
CA GLY A 738 1.58 -51.67 -51.98
C GLY A 738 0.74 -51.39 -50.72
N ARG A 739 0.99 -52.11 -49.61
CA ARG A 739 0.29 -51.92 -48.33
C ARG A 739 1.09 -51.03 -47.39
N ASP A 740 0.49 -49.91 -46.98
CA ASP A 740 0.97 -49.03 -45.90
C ASP A 740 1.03 -49.82 -44.59
N THR A 741 2.24 -50.18 -44.13
CA THR A 741 2.46 -50.61 -42.75
C THR A 741 2.99 -49.44 -41.93
N ILE A 742 2.15 -48.93 -41.02
CA ILE A 742 2.57 -47.92 -40.03
C ILE A 742 3.49 -48.62 -39.03
N GLU A 743 4.75 -48.21 -38.97
CA GLU A 743 5.67 -48.70 -37.95
C GLU A 743 5.17 -48.22 -36.59
N HIS A 744 4.84 -49.15 -35.68
CA HIS A 744 4.11 -48.81 -34.46
C HIS A 744 4.86 -47.76 -33.65
N ALA A 745 4.16 -46.67 -33.35
CA ALA A 745 4.68 -45.61 -32.52
C ALA A 745 4.98 -46.17 -31.13
N SER A 746 6.25 -46.14 -30.70
CA SER A 746 6.69 -46.52 -29.34
C SER A 746 5.86 -45.91 -28.19
N TYR A 747 5.15 -44.81 -28.47
CA TYR A 747 4.15 -44.21 -27.59
C TYR A 747 2.99 -43.65 -28.42
N HIS A 748 1.76 -43.83 -27.95
CA HIS A 748 0.54 -43.29 -28.55
C HIS A 748 0.06 -41.99 -27.88
N ASN A 749 0.16 -41.91 -26.55
CA ASN A 749 -0.38 -40.82 -25.73
C ASN A 749 0.57 -40.46 -24.58
N ALA A 750 0.41 -39.29 -23.94
CA ALA A 750 1.27 -38.89 -22.81
C ALA A 750 1.21 -39.85 -21.61
N LEU A 751 0.04 -40.43 -21.31
CA LEU A 751 -0.11 -41.47 -20.27
C LEU A 751 0.64 -42.75 -20.62
N ASP A 752 0.56 -43.17 -21.88
CA ASP A 752 1.25 -44.34 -22.42
C ASP A 752 2.78 -44.13 -22.38
N THR A 753 3.29 -42.96 -22.78
CA THR A 753 4.70 -42.57 -22.56
C THR A 753 5.10 -42.63 -21.09
N THR A 754 4.24 -42.18 -20.18
CA THR A 754 4.55 -42.19 -18.73
C THR A 754 4.64 -43.61 -18.19
N LEU A 755 3.68 -44.49 -18.56
CA LEU A 755 3.65 -45.89 -18.15
C LEU A 755 4.82 -46.70 -18.75
N HIS A 756 5.20 -46.43 -19.99
CA HIS A 756 6.34 -47.07 -20.66
C HIS A 756 7.67 -46.70 -19.97
N ILE A 757 7.90 -45.42 -19.68
CA ILE A 757 9.07 -44.97 -18.89
C ILE A 757 9.06 -45.63 -17.51
N LEU A 758 7.93 -45.66 -16.81
CA LEU A 758 7.84 -46.30 -15.48
C LEU A 758 8.06 -47.82 -15.50
N ARG A 759 7.73 -48.51 -16.59
CA ARG A 759 7.94 -49.96 -16.74
C ARG A 759 9.38 -50.33 -17.07
N GLU A 760 10.08 -49.52 -17.88
CA GLU A 760 11.44 -49.81 -18.34
C GLU A 760 12.52 -49.18 -17.45
N ASP A 761 12.34 -47.91 -17.07
CA ASP A 761 13.33 -47.10 -16.34
C ASP A 761 13.00 -46.93 -14.85
N GLY A 762 11.82 -47.36 -14.43
CA GLY A 762 11.26 -47.01 -13.12
C GLY A 762 11.08 -45.49 -12.94
N ILE A 763 10.97 -45.09 -11.67
CA ILE A 763 10.75 -43.68 -11.28
C ILE A 763 11.95 -42.81 -11.67
N CYS A 764 13.17 -43.34 -11.61
CA CYS A 764 14.40 -42.63 -11.97
C CYS A 764 14.43 -42.17 -13.44
N GLY A 765 13.81 -42.94 -14.35
CA GLY A 765 13.68 -42.57 -15.76
C GLY A 765 13.00 -41.23 -15.99
N LEU A 766 11.94 -40.95 -15.23
CA LEU A 766 11.19 -39.68 -15.29
C LEU A 766 12.01 -38.46 -14.87
N TYR A 767 13.21 -38.66 -14.31
CA TYR A 767 14.14 -37.60 -13.90
C TYR A 767 15.46 -37.59 -14.69
N SER A 768 15.56 -38.35 -15.78
CA SER A 768 16.73 -38.32 -16.67
C SER A 768 16.95 -36.93 -17.28
N GLY A 769 18.07 -36.30 -16.95
CA GLY A 769 18.40 -34.92 -17.36
C GLY A 769 18.00 -33.82 -16.37
N LEU A 770 17.48 -34.16 -15.17
CA LEU A 770 17.07 -33.17 -14.16
C LEU A 770 18.22 -32.20 -13.82
N ASN A 771 19.43 -32.71 -13.58
CA ASN A 771 20.59 -31.90 -13.18
C ASN A 771 20.93 -30.80 -14.20
N SER A 772 20.80 -31.07 -15.50
CA SER A 772 21.03 -30.05 -16.54
C SER A 772 19.88 -29.07 -16.69
N SER A 773 18.64 -29.50 -16.40
CA SER A 773 17.47 -28.60 -16.37
C SER A 773 17.50 -27.66 -15.16
N ILE A 774 17.91 -28.14 -13.98
CA ILE A 774 18.15 -27.32 -12.78
C ILE A 774 19.23 -26.28 -13.06
N PHE A 775 20.39 -26.70 -13.58
CA PHE A 775 21.48 -25.78 -13.93
C PHE A 775 21.05 -24.76 -15.00
N GLY A 776 20.28 -25.19 -16.01
CA GLY A 776 19.70 -24.31 -17.02
C GLY A 776 18.71 -23.29 -16.45
N THR A 777 17.90 -23.69 -15.47
CA THR A 777 16.94 -22.81 -14.77
C THR A 777 17.66 -21.75 -13.95
N ALA A 778 18.69 -22.15 -13.19
CA ALA A 778 19.54 -21.23 -12.42
C ALA A 778 20.26 -20.22 -13.33
N SER A 779 20.89 -20.72 -14.40
CA SER A 779 21.60 -19.91 -15.39
C SER A 779 20.66 -18.93 -16.11
N MET A 780 19.45 -19.36 -16.49
CA MET A 780 18.45 -18.52 -17.17
C MET A 780 18.01 -17.36 -16.29
N ASN A 781 17.64 -17.62 -15.03
CA ASN A 781 17.20 -16.56 -14.13
C ASN A 781 18.33 -15.56 -13.88
N PHE A 782 19.54 -16.02 -13.57
CA PHE A 782 20.69 -15.15 -13.36
C PHE A 782 21.00 -14.28 -14.58
N ALA A 783 21.08 -14.89 -15.77
CA ALA A 783 21.37 -14.19 -17.02
C ALA A 783 20.25 -13.18 -17.37
N TYR A 784 18.98 -13.53 -17.16
CA TYR A 784 17.86 -12.62 -17.40
C TYR A 784 17.95 -11.37 -16.52
N PHE A 785 18.13 -11.53 -15.20
CA PHE A 785 18.25 -10.38 -14.30
C PHE A 785 19.47 -9.50 -14.60
N TYR A 786 20.62 -10.11 -14.87
CA TYR A 786 21.84 -9.39 -15.25
C TYR A 786 21.64 -8.58 -16.53
N TRP A 787 21.17 -9.22 -17.62
CA TRP A 787 20.98 -8.53 -18.89
C TRP A 787 19.85 -7.51 -18.88
N SER A 788 18.78 -7.73 -18.11
CA SER A 788 17.74 -6.70 -17.90
C SER A 788 18.26 -5.48 -17.12
N ALA A 789 19.17 -5.67 -16.15
CA ALA A 789 19.80 -4.55 -15.45
C ALA A 789 20.73 -3.75 -16.38
N VAL A 790 21.55 -4.45 -17.19
CA VAL A 790 22.40 -3.83 -18.21
C VAL A 790 21.55 -3.07 -19.25
N ALA A 791 20.48 -3.67 -19.76
CA ALA A 791 19.59 -3.03 -20.73
C ALA A 791 18.92 -1.75 -20.19
N ARG A 792 18.51 -1.74 -18.91
CA ARG A 792 17.99 -0.54 -18.23
C ARG A 792 19.02 0.57 -18.12
N SER A 793 20.23 0.23 -17.69
CA SER A 793 21.35 1.18 -17.56
C SER A 793 21.72 1.81 -18.91
N LEU A 794 21.78 1.01 -19.98
CA LEU A 794 22.01 1.49 -21.34
C LEU A 794 20.88 2.39 -21.87
N LEU A 795 19.61 2.06 -21.57
CA LEU A 795 18.46 2.88 -21.96
C LEU A 795 18.48 4.25 -21.27
N GLN A 796 18.83 4.30 -19.98
CA GLN A 796 18.97 5.54 -19.21
C GLN A 796 20.19 6.38 -19.66
N SER A 797 21.26 5.72 -20.11
CA SER A 797 22.49 6.40 -20.56
C SER A 797 22.39 7.07 -21.94
N VAL A 798 21.29 6.85 -22.68
CA VAL A 798 21.11 7.37 -24.05
C VAL A 798 19.87 8.30 -24.11
N PRO A 799 20.03 9.64 -24.04
CA PRO A 799 18.91 10.58 -23.93
C PRO A 799 17.83 10.43 -25.01
N ARG A 800 18.23 10.13 -26.26
CA ARG A 800 17.27 9.93 -27.37
C ARG A 800 16.36 8.70 -27.19
N LEU A 801 16.85 7.67 -26.51
CA LEU A 801 16.06 6.48 -26.23
C LEU A 801 15.20 6.69 -24.97
N HIS A 802 15.70 7.46 -24.00
CA HIS A 802 14.94 7.88 -22.83
C HIS A 802 13.66 8.65 -23.21
N ASP A 803 13.75 9.64 -24.10
CA ASP A 803 12.61 10.48 -24.50
C ASP A 803 11.53 9.67 -25.27
N LEU A 804 11.95 8.86 -26.25
CA LEU A 804 11.04 7.93 -26.96
C LEU A 804 10.39 6.90 -26.01
N SER A 805 11.05 6.60 -24.90
CA SER A 805 10.62 5.59 -23.94
C SER A 805 9.68 6.12 -22.86
N GLN A 806 9.65 7.44 -22.60
CA GLN A 806 8.65 8.06 -21.72
C GLN A 806 7.24 8.04 -22.32
N ALA A 807 7.11 8.15 -23.64
CA ALA A 807 5.81 8.24 -24.32
C ALA A 807 4.89 7.02 -24.09
N ASN A 808 5.44 5.83 -23.80
CA ASN A 808 4.65 4.62 -23.55
C ASN A 808 5.34 3.68 -22.54
N LYS A 809 5.03 3.85 -21.25
CA LYS A 809 5.54 3.05 -20.12
C LYS A 809 5.43 1.53 -20.33
N ILE A 810 4.34 1.06 -20.92
CA ILE A 810 4.09 -0.37 -21.19
C ILE A 810 5.07 -0.93 -22.23
N VAL A 811 5.31 -0.18 -23.33
CA VAL A 811 6.22 -0.58 -24.41
C VAL A 811 7.67 -0.64 -23.90
N ARG A 812 8.05 0.29 -23.02
CA ARG A 812 9.36 0.29 -22.36
C ARG A 812 9.63 -1.00 -21.59
N GLU A 813 8.75 -1.36 -20.65
CA GLU A 813 8.99 -2.53 -19.78
C GLU A 813 8.95 -3.85 -20.57
N LEU A 814 8.05 -3.96 -21.56
CA LEU A 814 8.01 -5.12 -22.48
C LEU A 814 9.28 -5.21 -23.35
N GLY A 815 9.75 -4.09 -23.90
CA GLY A 815 10.98 -4.04 -24.72
C GLY A 815 12.22 -4.42 -23.93
N LEU A 816 12.37 -3.91 -22.70
CA LEU A 816 13.46 -4.27 -21.78
C LEU A 816 13.42 -5.75 -21.39
N GLY A 817 12.22 -6.29 -21.14
CA GLY A 817 12.03 -7.73 -20.88
C GLY A 817 12.43 -8.61 -22.06
N ALA A 818 12.09 -8.21 -23.29
CA ALA A 818 12.48 -8.93 -24.50
C ALA A 818 13.99 -8.86 -24.77
N VAL A 819 14.64 -7.71 -24.60
CA VAL A 819 16.10 -7.59 -24.75
C VAL A 819 16.82 -8.44 -23.70
N GLY A 820 16.40 -8.38 -22.43
CA GLY A 820 16.96 -9.23 -21.37
C GLY A 820 16.78 -10.73 -21.65
N GLY A 821 15.59 -11.12 -22.11
CA GLY A 821 15.29 -12.50 -22.52
C GLY A 821 16.14 -12.98 -23.70
N ALA A 822 16.30 -12.18 -24.74
CA ALA A 822 17.12 -12.52 -25.91
C ALA A 822 18.59 -12.69 -25.56
N MET A 823 19.15 -11.79 -24.73
CA MET A 823 20.53 -11.88 -24.26
C MET A 823 20.75 -13.08 -23.32
N ALA A 824 19.78 -13.40 -22.46
CA ALA A 824 19.84 -14.61 -21.64
C ALA A 824 19.91 -15.89 -22.49
N GLN A 825 19.13 -15.99 -23.58
CA GLN A 825 19.18 -17.14 -24.49
C GLN A 825 20.57 -17.38 -25.11
N LEU A 826 21.35 -16.32 -25.39
CA LEU A 826 22.73 -16.48 -25.90
C LEU A 826 23.62 -17.26 -24.92
N CYS A 827 23.46 -17.01 -23.61
CA CYS A 827 24.23 -17.68 -22.56
C CYS A 827 23.69 -19.08 -22.23
N THR A 828 22.37 -19.29 -22.30
CA THR A 828 21.71 -20.52 -21.79
C THR A 828 21.38 -21.57 -22.85
N ASN A 829 21.41 -21.24 -24.13
CA ASN A 829 21.11 -22.21 -25.20
C ASN A 829 22.00 -23.47 -25.14
N PRO A 830 23.32 -23.41 -24.85
CA PRO A 830 24.16 -24.60 -24.65
C PRO A 830 23.60 -25.59 -23.64
N ILE A 831 23.14 -25.10 -22.49
CA ILE A 831 22.58 -25.94 -21.43
C ILE A 831 21.24 -26.55 -21.87
N ALA A 832 20.42 -25.79 -22.60
CA ALA A 832 19.16 -26.29 -23.16
C ALA A 832 19.38 -27.42 -24.20
N VAL A 833 20.42 -27.33 -25.03
CA VAL A 833 20.80 -28.40 -25.97
C VAL A 833 21.25 -29.65 -25.20
N ILE A 834 22.15 -29.50 -24.22
CA ILE A 834 22.63 -30.63 -23.41
C ILE A 834 21.48 -31.32 -22.67
N SER A 835 20.57 -30.55 -22.06
CA SER A 835 19.42 -31.08 -21.33
C SER A 835 18.44 -31.81 -22.26
N THR A 836 18.16 -31.25 -23.44
CA THR A 836 17.31 -31.92 -24.45
C THR A 836 17.93 -33.24 -24.89
N ARG A 837 19.25 -33.28 -25.17
CA ARG A 837 19.93 -34.54 -25.54
C ARG A 837 19.89 -35.59 -24.42
N GLN A 838 20.00 -35.19 -23.15
CA GLN A 838 19.88 -36.11 -22.00
C GLN A 838 18.45 -36.65 -21.81
N GLN A 839 17.42 -35.82 -21.99
CA GLN A 839 16.01 -36.25 -21.92
C GLN A 839 15.64 -37.28 -23.01
N THR A 840 16.29 -37.19 -24.18
CA THR A 840 16.03 -38.04 -25.36
C THR A 840 16.98 -39.23 -25.52
N ARG A 841 17.84 -39.57 -24.54
CA ARG A 841 18.69 -40.77 -24.63
C ARG A 841 17.86 -42.06 -24.49
N LYS A 842 18.26 -43.09 -25.25
CA LYS A 842 17.79 -44.48 -25.14
C LYS A 842 18.39 -45.17 -23.90
N ASP A 843 17.93 -46.38 -23.61
CA ASP A 843 17.83 -46.88 -22.24
C ASP A 843 19.16 -47.39 -21.65
N GLY A 844 20.12 -47.78 -22.48
CA GLY A 844 21.46 -48.22 -22.06
C GLY A 844 22.48 -47.12 -21.74
N GLU A 845 22.19 -45.83 -21.96
CA GLU A 845 23.14 -44.71 -21.79
C GLU A 845 22.75 -43.71 -20.67
N LYS A 846 21.94 -44.14 -19.70
CA LYS A 846 21.40 -43.26 -18.66
C LYS A 846 22.40 -43.09 -17.51
N GLY A 847 22.47 -41.87 -16.97
CA GLY A 847 23.43 -41.47 -15.93
C GLY A 847 24.71 -40.78 -16.43
N ILE A 848 24.92 -40.66 -17.74
CA ILE A 848 26.08 -39.96 -18.31
C ILE A 848 26.10 -38.48 -17.90
N SER A 849 27.25 -38.02 -17.39
CA SER A 849 27.47 -36.64 -16.93
C SER A 849 27.15 -35.60 -18.00
N MET A 850 26.73 -34.41 -17.55
CA MET A 850 26.53 -33.23 -18.40
C MET A 850 27.79 -32.93 -19.22
N TRP A 851 28.98 -33.04 -18.60
CA TRP A 851 30.26 -32.77 -19.26
C TRP A 851 30.54 -33.74 -20.41
N THR A 852 30.30 -35.03 -20.21
CA THR A 852 30.47 -36.05 -21.26
C THR A 852 29.49 -35.81 -22.41
N THR A 853 28.23 -35.43 -22.11
CA THR A 853 27.25 -35.07 -23.16
C THR A 853 27.63 -33.79 -23.89
N MET A 854 28.24 -32.81 -23.21
CA MET A 854 28.81 -31.61 -23.84
C MET A 854 29.96 -31.96 -24.78
N MET A 855 30.89 -32.83 -24.35
CA MET A 855 32.01 -33.28 -25.19
C MET A 855 31.52 -34.09 -26.41
N GLU A 856 30.52 -34.95 -26.26
CA GLU A 856 29.88 -35.65 -27.38
C GLU A 856 29.25 -34.69 -28.42
N ILE A 857 28.73 -33.53 -27.98
CA ILE A 857 28.27 -32.47 -28.90
C ILE A 857 29.47 -31.82 -29.60
N VAL A 858 30.51 -31.43 -28.84
CA VAL A 858 31.70 -30.74 -29.37
C VAL A 858 32.53 -31.63 -30.30
N GLN A 859 32.50 -32.95 -30.13
CA GLN A 859 33.17 -33.94 -30.97
C GLN A 859 32.34 -34.36 -32.20
N SER A 860 31.08 -33.91 -32.32
CA SER A 860 30.25 -34.15 -33.51
C SER A 860 30.61 -33.19 -34.66
N GLU A 861 30.10 -33.46 -35.88
CA GLU A 861 30.42 -32.70 -37.11
C GLU A 861 30.20 -31.18 -37.00
N ASP A 862 29.32 -30.72 -36.10
CA ASP A 862 29.03 -29.30 -35.84
C ASP A 862 30.09 -28.58 -34.97
N GLY A 863 31.00 -29.34 -34.35
CA GLY A 863 31.93 -28.84 -33.36
C GLY A 863 31.24 -28.13 -32.19
N TRP A 864 31.90 -27.09 -31.66
CA TRP A 864 31.35 -26.24 -30.61
C TRP A 864 30.04 -25.52 -30.99
N THR A 865 29.78 -25.30 -32.28
CA THR A 865 28.56 -24.60 -32.74
C THR A 865 27.29 -25.43 -32.54
N GLY A 866 27.42 -26.76 -32.39
CA GLY A 866 26.32 -27.67 -32.06
C GLY A 866 25.59 -27.29 -30.76
N LEU A 867 26.27 -26.64 -29.82
CA LEU A 867 25.69 -26.13 -28.56
C LEU A 867 24.72 -24.96 -28.75
N TRP A 868 24.78 -24.23 -29.88
CA TRP A 868 23.86 -23.13 -30.19
C TRP A 868 22.70 -23.53 -31.11
N ARG A 869 22.47 -24.83 -31.30
CA ARG A 869 21.29 -25.32 -32.03
C ARG A 869 19.98 -24.91 -31.36
N GLY A 870 19.02 -24.52 -32.20
CA GLY A 870 17.75 -23.95 -31.77
C GLY A 870 17.81 -22.45 -31.39
N LEU A 871 18.97 -21.80 -31.33
CA LEU A 871 19.07 -20.38 -30.90
C LEU A 871 18.15 -19.45 -31.68
N LYS A 872 18.12 -19.55 -33.03
CA LYS A 872 17.23 -18.73 -33.88
C LYS A 872 15.75 -18.87 -33.48
N VAL A 873 15.34 -20.06 -33.08
CA VAL A 873 13.97 -20.34 -32.63
C VAL A 873 13.73 -19.81 -31.21
N ASN A 874 14.71 -19.99 -30.31
CA ASN A 874 14.65 -19.46 -28.95
C ASN A 874 14.54 -17.93 -28.92
N LEU A 875 15.23 -17.22 -29.82
CA LEU A 875 15.13 -15.76 -29.96
C LEU A 875 13.72 -15.32 -30.42
N ILE A 876 13.09 -16.04 -31.35
CA ILE A 876 11.70 -15.77 -31.77
C ILE A 876 10.73 -16.08 -30.61
N LEU A 877 10.97 -17.15 -29.85
CA LEU A 877 10.14 -17.53 -28.70
C LEU A 877 10.16 -16.52 -27.53
N VAL A 878 11.08 -15.55 -27.50
CA VAL A 878 11.06 -14.41 -26.56
C VAL A 878 9.80 -13.54 -26.73
N VAL A 879 9.09 -13.63 -27.85
CA VAL A 879 7.81 -12.95 -28.09
C VAL A 879 6.63 -13.60 -27.32
N ASN A 880 6.75 -14.81 -26.79
CA ASN A 880 5.64 -15.51 -26.10
C ASN A 880 5.03 -14.70 -24.91
N PRO A 881 5.80 -14.07 -24.00
CA PRO A 881 5.27 -13.15 -22.99
C PRO A 881 4.57 -11.92 -23.58
N MET A 882 5.05 -11.37 -24.70
CA MET A 882 4.39 -10.24 -25.37
C MET A 882 3.03 -10.63 -25.95
N ILE A 883 2.93 -11.80 -26.59
CA ILE A 883 1.63 -12.34 -27.04
C ILE A 883 0.72 -12.60 -25.85
N THR A 884 1.23 -13.20 -24.77
CA THR A 884 0.46 -13.45 -23.53
C THR A 884 -0.14 -12.15 -23.00
N TYR A 885 0.64 -11.08 -22.93
CA TYR A 885 0.19 -9.78 -22.43
C TYR A 885 -0.78 -9.07 -23.39
N GLY A 886 -0.52 -9.09 -24.70
CA GLY A 886 -1.41 -8.50 -25.71
C GLY A 886 -2.78 -9.19 -25.79
N VAL A 887 -2.80 -10.53 -25.70
CA VAL A 887 -4.04 -11.31 -25.58
C VAL A 887 -4.76 -10.99 -24.27
N TYR A 888 -4.04 -10.91 -23.15
CA TYR A 888 -4.62 -10.52 -21.86
C TYR A 888 -5.27 -9.14 -21.90
N GLN A 889 -4.60 -8.13 -22.45
CA GLN A 889 -5.19 -6.79 -22.61
C GLN A 889 -6.43 -6.81 -23.53
N SER A 890 -6.36 -7.52 -24.66
CA SER A 890 -7.46 -7.61 -25.63
C SER A 890 -8.71 -8.28 -25.04
N LEU A 891 -8.51 -9.38 -24.31
CA LEU A 891 -9.60 -10.07 -23.63
C LEU A 891 -10.11 -9.27 -22.41
N ARG A 892 -9.23 -8.60 -21.65
CA ARG A 892 -9.60 -7.73 -20.53
C ARG A 892 -10.49 -6.57 -21.00
N GLY A 893 -10.11 -5.87 -22.07
CA GLY A 893 -10.89 -4.75 -22.59
C GLY A 893 -12.30 -5.16 -23.02
N ARG A 894 -12.44 -6.32 -23.67
CA ARG A 894 -13.75 -6.88 -24.02
C ARG A 894 -14.56 -7.33 -22.81
N LEU A 895 -13.92 -7.91 -21.79
CA LEU A 895 -14.60 -8.37 -20.59
C LEU A 895 -15.06 -7.21 -19.69
N VAL A 896 -14.25 -6.16 -19.54
CA VAL A 896 -14.62 -4.90 -18.84
C VAL A 896 -15.79 -4.20 -19.54
N SER A 897 -15.87 -4.27 -20.87
CA SER A 897 -17.00 -3.74 -21.63
C SER A 897 -18.31 -4.53 -21.43
N LEU A 898 -18.28 -5.69 -20.78
CA LEU A 898 -19.43 -6.58 -20.54
C LEU A 898 -19.75 -6.78 -19.05
N LYS A 899 -18.75 -6.65 -18.17
CA LYS A 899 -18.88 -6.61 -16.70
C LYS A 899 -18.12 -5.41 -16.16
N LYS A 900 -18.80 -4.55 -15.39
CA LYS A 900 -18.19 -3.35 -14.77
C LYS A 900 -17.04 -3.67 -13.81
N GLU A 901 -17.03 -4.87 -13.20
CA GLU A 901 -15.95 -5.35 -12.34
C GLU A 901 -15.50 -6.77 -12.74
N LEU A 902 -14.21 -7.06 -12.62
CA LEU A 902 -13.63 -8.40 -12.82
C LEU A 902 -13.40 -9.08 -11.48
N SER A 903 -13.98 -10.26 -11.29
CA SER A 903 -13.66 -11.13 -10.14
C SER A 903 -12.19 -11.57 -10.16
N SER A 904 -11.63 -11.93 -9.00
CA SER A 904 -10.29 -12.54 -8.92
C SER A 904 -10.21 -13.84 -9.73
N LEU A 905 -11.31 -14.60 -9.81
CA LEU A 905 -11.40 -15.81 -10.64
C LEU A 905 -11.47 -15.45 -12.14
N ASP A 906 -12.20 -14.39 -12.52
CA ASP A 906 -12.20 -13.89 -13.90
C ASP A 906 -10.77 -13.47 -14.31
N ALA A 907 -10.05 -12.72 -13.46
CA ALA A 907 -8.67 -12.30 -13.71
C ALA A 907 -7.68 -13.48 -13.83
N PHE A 908 -7.85 -14.52 -13.01
CA PHE A 908 -7.06 -15.76 -13.08
C PHE A 908 -7.32 -16.53 -14.38
N LEU A 909 -8.60 -16.79 -14.71
CA LEU A 909 -8.98 -17.47 -15.95
C LEU A 909 -8.52 -16.69 -17.19
N LEU A 910 -8.62 -15.36 -17.15
CA LEU A 910 -8.15 -14.47 -18.21
C LEU A 910 -6.64 -14.58 -18.42
N GLY A 911 -5.85 -14.61 -17.34
CA GLY A 911 -4.41 -14.83 -17.39
C GLY A 911 -4.04 -16.21 -17.93
N ALA A 912 -4.70 -17.26 -17.43
CA ALA A 912 -4.48 -18.64 -17.85
C ALA A 912 -4.84 -18.85 -19.34
N LEU A 913 -6.02 -18.38 -19.77
CA LEU A 913 -6.47 -18.46 -21.17
C LEU A 913 -5.52 -17.70 -22.11
N SER A 914 -5.07 -16.50 -21.72
CA SER A 914 -4.11 -15.72 -22.49
C SER A 914 -2.77 -16.46 -22.66
N LYS A 915 -2.33 -17.17 -21.61
CA LYS A 915 -1.10 -17.99 -21.67
C LYS A 915 -1.27 -19.24 -22.53
N VAL A 916 -2.45 -19.88 -22.49
CA VAL A 916 -2.79 -21.02 -23.35
C VAL A 916 -2.79 -20.60 -24.82
N LEU A 917 -3.48 -19.51 -25.17
CA LEU A 917 -3.54 -18.99 -26.54
C LEU A 917 -2.15 -18.61 -27.09
N ALA A 918 -1.32 -17.91 -26.29
CA ALA A 918 0.05 -17.60 -26.64
C ALA A 918 0.94 -18.86 -26.81
N THR A 919 0.68 -19.90 -26.00
CA THR A 919 1.39 -21.18 -26.11
C THR A 919 0.98 -21.92 -27.38
N ILE A 920 -0.31 -22.02 -27.70
CA ILE A 920 -0.80 -22.64 -28.94
C ILE A 920 -0.16 -21.97 -30.16
N ALA A 921 -0.20 -20.63 -30.24
CA ALA A 921 0.38 -19.87 -31.35
C ALA A 921 1.90 -20.07 -31.52
N THR A 922 2.62 -20.36 -30.43
CA THR A 922 4.09 -20.56 -30.46
C THR A 922 4.50 -22.03 -30.45
N HIS A 923 3.57 -22.98 -30.28
CA HIS A 923 3.87 -24.40 -30.09
C HIS A 923 4.57 -25.09 -31.27
N PRO A 924 4.25 -24.78 -32.56
CA PRO A 924 5.02 -25.32 -33.68
C PRO A 924 6.52 -24.97 -33.61
N LEU A 925 6.85 -23.76 -33.15
CA LEU A 925 8.25 -23.36 -32.92
C LEU A 925 8.86 -24.07 -31.71
N ILE A 926 8.06 -24.41 -30.67
CA ILE A 926 8.53 -25.23 -29.55
C ILE A 926 8.89 -26.65 -30.03
N VAL A 927 8.09 -27.27 -30.91
CA VAL A 927 8.42 -28.57 -31.52
C VAL A 927 9.67 -28.45 -32.41
N ALA A 928 9.74 -27.45 -33.29
CA ALA A 928 10.91 -27.24 -34.13
C ALA A 928 12.20 -27.03 -33.32
N LYS A 929 12.11 -26.34 -32.17
CA LYS A 929 13.20 -26.22 -31.20
C LYS A 929 13.63 -27.61 -30.69
N THR A 930 12.71 -28.42 -30.14
CA THR A 930 13.09 -29.71 -29.55
C THR A 930 13.73 -30.65 -30.58
N MET A 931 13.21 -30.65 -31.82
CA MET A 931 13.79 -31.41 -32.94
C MET A 931 15.20 -30.96 -33.36
N LEU A 932 15.51 -29.67 -33.22
CA LEU A 932 16.85 -29.13 -33.51
C LEU A 932 17.85 -29.40 -32.36
N GLN A 933 17.36 -29.61 -31.14
CA GLN A 933 18.18 -29.76 -29.94
C GLN A 933 18.42 -31.25 -29.55
N SER A 934 17.55 -32.17 -29.98
CA SER A 934 17.72 -33.61 -29.80
C SER A 934 18.83 -34.21 -30.69
N LYS A 935 19.11 -35.52 -30.52
CA LYS A 935 19.81 -36.28 -31.57
C LYS A 935 18.91 -36.33 -32.83
N PRO A 936 19.49 -36.37 -34.05
CA PRO A 936 18.71 -36.54 -35.29
C PRO A 936 17.97 -37.89 -35.28
N PRO A 937 16.76 -37.96 -35.83
CA PRO A 937 15.99 -39.20 -35.85
C PRO A 937 16.65 -40.24 -36.76
N GLU A 938 16.52 -41.52 -36.42
CA GLU A 938 17.23 -42.64 -37.08
C GLU A 938 16.86 -42.75 -38.57
N CYS A 939 15.61 -42.40 -38.92
CA CYS A 939 15.12 -42.30 -40.30
C CYS A 939 15.83 -41.26 -41.20
N ARG A 940 16.75 -40.45 -40.64
CA ARG A 940 17.55 -39.46 -41.36
C ARG A 940 19.04 -39.82 -41.41
N ASN A 941 19.39 -41.08 -41.08
CA ASN A 941 20.77 -41.62 -41.08
C ASN A 941 21.76 -40.72 -40.32
N GLY A 942 21.37 -40.24 -39.14
CA GLY A 942 22.18 -39.35 -38.32
C GLY A 942 22.33 -37.91 -38.83
N LYS A 943 21.82 -37.56 -40.03
CA LYS A 943 21.96 -36.20 -40.58
C LYS A 943 21.06 -35.20 -39.83
N PRO A 944 21.60 -34.13 -39.26
CA PRO A 944 20.80 -33.14 -38.53
C PRO A 944 20.00 -32.20 -39.44
N PHE A 945 19.02 -31.51 -38.88
CA PHE A 945 18.27 -30.44 -39.56
C PHE A 945 19.11 -29.15 -39.62
N LYS A 946 19.16 -28.50 -40.80
CA LYS A 946 19.89 -27.24 -41.02
C LYS A 946 19.15 -26.02 -40.46
N GLY A 947 17.84 -26.13 -40.25
CA GLY A 947 17.01 -25.04 -39.75
C GLY A 947 15.62 -25.48 -39.32
N PHE A 948 14.90 -24.57 -38.66
CA PHE A 948 13.57 -24.85 -38.11
C PHE A 948 12.50 -25.02 -39.20
N THR A 949 12.67 -24.34 -40.35
CA THR A 949 11.80 -24.51 -41.52
C THR A 949 11.89 -25.91 -42.11
N GLU A 950 13.10 -26.48 -42.19
CA GLU A 950 13.32 -27.85 -42.62
C GLU A 950 12.71 -28.86 -41.63
N ALA A 951 12.88 -28.64 -40.32
CA ALA A 951 12.26 -29.49 -39.30
C ALA A 951 10.73 -29.44 -39.33
N LEU A 952 10.12 -28.25 -39.48
CA LEU A 952 8.68 -28.08 -39.61
C LEU A 952 8.14 -28.74 -40.88
N ALA A 953 8.77 -28.49 -42.03
CA ALA A 953 8.36 -29.09 -43.30
C ALA A 953 8.45 -30.62 -43.26
N TYR A 954 9.51 -31.18 -42.64
CA TYR A 954 9.67 -32.62 -42.48
C TYR A 954 8.56 -33.26 -41.64
N VAL A 955 8.16 -32.63 -40.52
CA VAL A 955 7.04 -33.13 -39.69
C VAL A 955 5.72 -33.06 -40.45
N VAL A 956 5.45 -31.95 -41.16
CA VAL A 956 4.20 -31.78 -41.93
C VAL A 956 4.11 -32.77 -43.08
N SER A 957 5.19 -32.99 -43.84
CA SER A 957 5.19 -33.91 -44.98
C SER A 957 5.09 -35.39 -44.58
N ASN A 958 5.67 -35.77 -43.43
CA ASN A 958 5.75 -37.18 -43.03
C ASN A 958 4.59 -37.62 -42.11
N GLU A 959 4.11 -36.72 -41.25
CA GLU A 959 3.10 -37.04 -40.23
C GLU A 959 1.82 -36.19 -40.30
N GLY A 960 1.82 -35.11 -41.09
CA GLY A 960 0.68 -34.20 -41.25
C GLY A 960 0.67 -33.00 -40.27
N PHE A 961 -0.15 -32.00 -40.60
CA PHE A 961 -0.15 -30.69 -39.92
C PHE A 961 -0.41 -30.76 -38.40
N PHE A 962 -1.36 -31.58 -37.95
CA PHE A 962 -1.72 -31.67 -36.53
C PHE A 962 -0.59 -32.15 -35.62
N ARG A 963 0.42 -32.82 -36.18
CA ARG A 963 1.58 -33.32 -35.41
C ARG A 963 2.51 -32.20 -34.95
N LEU A 964 2.41 -31.01 -35.55
CA LEU A 964 3.00 -29.79 -35.00
C LEU A 964 2.48 -29.43 -33.59
N TYR A 965 1.34 -29.98 -33.15
CA TYR A 965 0.76 -29.79 -31.81
C TYR A 965 1.02 -30.96 -30.84
N LYS A 966 1.85 -31.93 -31.22
CA LYS A 966 2.25 -33.04 -30.35
C LYS A 966 2.93 -32.51 -29.07
N GLY A 967 2.54 -33.06 -27.92
CA GLY A 967 3.01 -32.60 -26.60
C GLY A 967 2.37 -31.32 -26.05
N LEU A 968 1.35 -30.74 -26.71
CA LEU A 968 0.68 -29.52 -26.23
C LEU A 968 0.01 -29.67 -24.86
N ALA A 969 -0.70 -30.77 -24.60
CA ALA A 969 -1.39 -30.97 -23.32
C ALA A 969 -0.41 -31.05 -22.12
N PRO A 970 0.66 -31.87 -22.13
CA PRO A 970 1.71 -31.82 -21.12
C PRO A 970 2.35 -30.42 -20.96
N GLN A 971 2.54 -29.68 -22.06
CA GLN A 971 3.11 -28.33 -22.04
C GLN A 971 2.19 -27.31 -21.34
N ILE A 972 0.88 -27.38 -21.55
CA ILE A 972 -0.11 -26.51 -20.88
C ILE A 972 -0.18 -26.84 -19.39
N ILE A 973 -0.32 -28.13 -19.04
CA ILE A 973 -0.38 -28.59 -17.64
C ILE A 973 0.91 -28.21 -16.90
N LYS A 974 2.09 -28.40 -17.53
CA LYS A 974 3.37 -27.93 -16.98
C LYS A 974 3.37 -26.41 -16.74
N GLY A 975 2.90 -25.62 -17.71
CA GLY A 975 2.84 -24.16 -17.59
C GLY A 975 1.98 -23.68 -16.41
N PHE A 976 0.82 -24.32 -16.21
CA PHE A 976 -0.09 -24.03 -15.10
C PHE A 976 0.53 -24.43 -13.74
N LEU A 977 1.02 -25.67 -13.62
CA LEU A 977 1.59 -26.19 -12.38
C LEU A 977 2.87 -25.44 -11.96
N VAL A 978 3.77 -25.15 -12.91
CA VAL A 978 5.00 -24.40 -12.60
C VAL A 978 4.67 -22.98 -12.10
N GLN A 979 3.69 -22.30 -12.70
CA GLN A 979 3.30 -20.95 -12.24
C GLN A 979 2.68 -20.99 -10.83
N GLY A 980 1.75 -21.92 -10.58
CA GLY A 980 1.11 -22.08 -9.26
C GLY A 980 2.12 -22.46 -8.17
N LEU A 981 2.96 -23.47 -8.42
CA LEU A 981 4.00 -23.91 -7.49
C LEU A 981 5.05 -22.83 -7.27
N MET A 982 5.48 -22.09 -8.30
CA MET A 982 6.43 -20.99 -8.13
C MET A 982 5.88 -19.88 -7.23
N MET A 983 4.60 -19.51 -7.37
CA MET A 983 3.97 -18.52 -6.49
C MET A 983 3.84 -19.03 -5.06
N MET A 984 3.40 -20.28 -4.86
CA MET A 984 3.30 -20.91 -3.53
C MET A 984 4.66 -21.09 -2.83
N LEU A 985 5.71 -21.44 -3.58
CA LEU A 985 7.04 -21.72 -3.02
C LEU A 985 7.88 -20.46 -2.81
N LYS A 986 7.69 -19.39 -3.60
CA LYS A 986 8.50 -18.17 -3.50
C LYS A 986 8.55 -17.62 -2.08
N GLU A 987 7.40 -17.41 -1.46
CA GLU A 987 7.30 -16.84 -0.10
C GLU A 987 7.99 -17.73 0.95
N ARG A 988 7.86 -19.07 0.81
CA ARG A 988 8.50 -20.03 1.71
C ARG A 988 10.03 -20.08 1.51
N THR A 989 10.50 -20.04 0.26
CA THR A 989 11.95 -20.01 -0.03
C THR A 989 12.62 -18.71 0.39
N GLU A 990 11.90 -17.59 0.39
CA GLU A 990 12.41 -16.30 0.85
C GLU A 990 12.66 -16.31 2.36
N VAL A 991 11.69 -16.81 3.14
CA VAL A 991 11.85 -17.02 4.60
C VAL A 991 13.01 -17.98 4.90
N LEU A 992 13.09 -19.12 4.21
CA LEU A 992 14.18 -20.10 4.40
C LEU A 992 15.56 -19.55 4.00
N LEU A 993 15.65 -18.69 2.99
CA LEU A 993 16.91 -18.07 2.58
C LEU A 993 17.41 -17.09 3.66
N ILE A 994 16.52 -16.25 4.22
CA ILE A 994 16.91 -15.30 5.26
C ILE A 994 17.25 -16.03 6.57
N MET A 995 16.60 -17.17 6.87
CA MET A 995 17.03 -18.11 7.92
C MET A 995 18.49 -18.57 7.72
N ALA A 996 18.81 -19.09 6.53
CA ALA A 996 20.14 -19.62 6.26
C ALA A 996 21.24 -18.54 6.39
N ILE A 997 20.96 -17.32 5.90
CA ILE A 997 21.86 -16.16 6.02
C ILE A 997 22.04 -15.76 7.50
N SER A 998 20.98 -15.74 8.30
CA SER A 998 21.06 -15.37 9.73
C SER A 998 21.86 -16.39 10.54
N LEU A 999 21.66 -17.69 10.28
CA LEU A 999 22.42 -18.79 10.89
C LEU A 999 23.90 -18.78 10.45
N HIS A 1000 24.18 -18.50 9.18
CA HIS A 1000 25.55 -18.40 8.69
C HIS A 1000 26.31 -17.23 9.33
N ARG A 1001 25.68 -16.03 9.41
CA ARG A 1001 26.26 -14.88 10.14
C ARG A 1001 26.54 -15.21 11.61
N ARG A 1002 25.59 -15.84 12.30
CA ARG A 1002 25.77 -16.30 13.70
C ARG A 1002 26.90 -17.32 13.85
N ARG A 1003 27.15 -18.16 12.84
CA ARG A 1003 28.26 -19.14 12.85
C ARG A 1003 29.62 -18.47 12.59
N VAL A 1004 29.68 -17.50 11.68
CA VAL A 1004 30.90 -16.70 11.44
C VAL A 1004 31.24 -15.85 12.67
N GLN A 1005 30.27 -15.20 13.29
CA GLN A 1005 30.43 -14.42 14.54
C GLN A 1005 30.80 -15.25 15.79
N ARG A 1006 30.79 -16.59 15.70
CA ARG A 1006 31.31 -17.49 16.76
C ARG A 1006 32.69 -18.07 16.44
N LEU A 1007 33.21 -17.78 15.24
CA LEU A 1007 34.52 -18.23 14.76
C LEU A 1007 35.51 -17.06 14.62
N SER A 1008 35.01 -15.82 14.66
CA SER A 1008 35.75 -14.57 14.89
C SER A 1008 35.75 -14.20 16.36
#